data_AF-A0A1M3LUC0-F1
#
_entry.id   AF-A0A1M3LUC0-F1
#
_cell.length_a   1.000
_cell.length_b   1.000
_cell.length_c   1.000
_cell.angle_alpha   90.00
_cell.angle_beta   90.00
_cell.angle_gamma   90.00
#
_symmetry.space_group_name_H-M   'P 1'
#
loop_
_entity.id
_entity.type
_entity.pdbx_description
1 polymer ?
#
loop_
_entity_poly.entity_id
_entity_poly.type
_entity_poly.pdbx_seq_one_letter_code
_entity_poly.pdbx_strand_id
1 'polypeptide(L)'
;MSLLGPASKDGVLAFVGAGVAAAATLLGLYYATVGVVASTVYKDVPGEVRDLFVRERDGETYIYALVLAVAGGLTVLALSAFGYPVAGLTILVLAGVAILTTVWLAVLGQRLFGFFDPTMLSRSLPKQIAGAVHDAAGRKTRGNESRQRRAHVDAVNGLAMFRQIAEIVERANYGDARAPLTISYQLLRLVARYSQSKDAIPTESSWWAKTPNHQNWLTIDFFQLNTALSTASGVAPKPVPDAFWFERNVAGILRVALPASMRARGGTDLLALAETASNVSSLLVRRLQVREALMMEEAWGDAIRRIADEPLVDGPEDLRNTQRLAQQSAAESLVIPLTRMWLGFREAADDLLRRDLDAQFDAAITGEGADQAEQLPTKTRRIAETFAAAITLERRTEGRRVTPAWWANHYLARTLSDEFLTTHKSIVGAIDARTTEQVAAFRTARRPDLAAVTAIAALELFHKVEVHTPAITEAQAKLASHRNPNTENELWPDTSSVESRAEEKRTATTVSLGELLPELRSDRFESDAPDLYGQAYQFVRQGAFDAILNGDRTTAARLYAAIFDEVGHLQDRIQADLSDRTTQQSLGLIVEPIVGAMELAGLALFMQELDDEGIWAQVLAQWDLLIAAAPGTPGMLMAAIAVTDDIFLGGPGGMNRTARGSAFAELLSDRGLDDAHESRTRGSYPFGRPRHRPHRSPIVSAMMPSFYGHTDDFHHLFVAAYLADRLPPGTQYDAPIQSLMQQLSRFRSLPFADGDAEDGAAHDE
;
A
#
# COMPACT_ATOMS: atom_id res chain seq x y z
N MET A 1 64.60 -19.27 35.25
CA MET A 1 64.87 -20.68 35.62
C MET A 1 64.09 -20.97 36.89
N SER A 2 63.40 -22.12 36.98
CA SER A 2 62.39 -22.53 37.99
C SER A 2 60.90 -22.19 37.73
N LEU A 3 60.39 -22.38 36.50
CA LEU A 3 58.95 -22.61 36.23
C LEU A 3 58.65 -24.10 35.92
N LEU A 4 59.65 -24.98 36.06
CA LEU A 4 59.62 -26.40 35.68
C LEU A 4 59.98 -27.34 36.86
N GLY A 5 59.84 -26.87 38.10
CA GLY A 5 59.95 -27.74 39.28
C GLY A 5 58.66 -28.55 39.47
N PRO A 6 58.72 -29.81 39.95
CA PRO A 6 57.52 -30.58 40.26
C PRO A 6 56.71 -29.82 41.33
N ALA A 7 55.50 -29.39 40.96
CA ALA A 7 54.57 -28.80 41.91
C ALA A 7 54.26 -29.81 43.02
N SER A 8 54.04 -29.34 44.26
CA SER A 8 53.75 -30.23 45.39
C SER A 8 52.55 -31.13 45.05
N LYS A 9 52.69 -32.45 45.22
CA LYS A 9 51.67 -33.43 44.84
C LYS A 9 50.28 -33.05 45.37
N ASP A 10 50.22 -32.56 46.60
CA ASP A 10 48.97 -32.15 47.26
C ASP A 10 48.35 -30.90 46.63
N GLY A 11 49.17 -29.92 46.22
CA GLY A 11 48.70 -28.70 45.56
C GLY A 11 48.18 -28.95 44.14
N VAL A 12 48.82 -29.88 43.40
CA VAL A 12 48.36 -30.30 42.06
C VAL A 12 47.06 -31.07 42.15
N LEU A 13 46.95 -32.02 43.09
CA LEU A 13 45.74 -32.80 43.31
C LEU A 13 44.56 -31.91 43.72
N ALA A 14 44.79 -30.94 44.62
CA ALA A 14 43.76 -29.98 45.02
C ALA A 14 43.30 -29.07 43.88
N PHE A 15 44.25 -28.53 43.08
CA PHE A 15 43.94 -27.63 41.97
C PHE A 15 43.22 -28.34 40.82
N VAL A 16 43.74 -29.50 40.39
CA VAL A 16 43.12 -30.30 39.32
C VAL A 16 41.77 -30.85 39.79
N GLY A 17 41.68 -31.33 41.04
CA GLY A 17 40.41 -31.77 41.64
C GLY A 17 39.36 -30.67 41.69
N ALA A 18 39.73 -29.46 42.10
CA ALA A 18 38.83 -28.30 42.07
C ALA A 18 38.40 -27.93 40.64
N GLY A 19 39.32 -27.99 39.66
CA GLY A 19 39.02 -27.75 38.25
C GLY A 19 38.03 -28.77 37.66
N VAL A 20 38.22 -30.06 37.95
CA VAL A 20 37.29 -31.12 37.53
C VAL A 20 35.92 -30.96 38.20
N ALA A 21 35.89 -30.68 39.51
CA ALA A 21 34.64 -30.47 40.24
C ALA A 21 33.87 -29.24 39.72
N ALA A 22 34.58 -28.15 39.43
CA ALA A 22 33.99 -26.97 38.81
C ALA A 22 33.41 -27.32 37.43
N ALA A 23 34.20 -27.93 36.54
CA ALA A 23 33.75 -28.30 35.19
C ALA A 23 32.53 -29.25 35.21
N ALA A 24 32.51 -30.23 36.11
CA ALA A 24 31.37 -31.13 36.30
C ALA A 24 30.12 -30.39 36.82
N THR A 25 30.29 -29.44 37.74
CA THR A 25 29.20 -28.60 38.26
C THR A 25 28.63 -27.72 37.15
N LEU A 26 29.48 -27.12 36.31
CA LEU A 26 29.05 -26.31 35.18
C LEU A 26 28.30 -27.16 34.13
N LEU A 27 28.74 -28.39 33.88
CA LEU A 27 28.03 -29.33 33.00
C LEU A 27 26.64 -29.66 33.55
N GLY A 28 26.55 -29.91 34.86
CA GLY A 28 25.27 -30.14 35.55
C GLY A 28 24.34 -28.94 35.46
N LEU A 29 24.84 -27.73 35.70
CA LEU A 29 24.07 -26.49 35.61
C LEU A 29 23.57 -26.22 34.19
N TYR A 30 24.40 -26.50 33.18
CA TYR A 30 24.02 -26.41 31.77
C TYR A 30 22.82 -27.30 31.45
N TYR A 31 22.91 -28.60 31.76
CA TYR A 31 21.80 -29.53 31.50
C TYR A 31 20.57 -29.27 32.36
N ALA A 32 20.73 -28.78 33.59
CA ALA A 32 19.62 -28.36 34.42
C ALA A 32 18.88 -27.16 33.81
N THR A 33 19.61 -26.14 33.33
CA THR A 33 19.04 -24.96 32.68
C THR A 33 18.34 -25.33 31.38
N VAL A 34 18.98 -26.16 30.55
CA VAL A 34 18.39 -26.75 29.33
C VAL A 34 17.11 -27.51 29.66
N GLY A 35 17.12 -28.34 30.70
CA GLY A 35 15.97 -29.11 31.15
C GLY A 35 14.81 -28.22 31.59
N VAL A 36 15.10 -27.14 32.34
CA VAL A 36 14.10 -26.14 32.73
C VAL A 36 13.48 -25.51 31.49
N VAL A 37 14.28 -24.92 30.59
CA VAL A 37 13.79 -24.27 29.35
C VAL A 37 12.94 -25.23 28.51
N ALA A 38 13.41 -26.47 28.31
CA ALA A 38 12.69 -27.49 27.57
C ALA A 38 11.35 -27.88 28.22
N SER A 39 11.29 -27.90 29.56
CA SER A 39 10.10 -28.26 30.33
C SER A 39 9.11 -27.12 30.57
N THR A 40 9.55 -25.86 30.49
CA THR A 40 8.71 -24.69 30.75
C THR A 40 8.15 -24.06 29.48
N VAL A 41 8.97 -23.88 28.44
CA VAL A 41 8.58 -23.19 27.20
C VAL A 41 8.27 -24.19 26.08
N TYR A 42 9.00 -25.30 26.02
CA TYR A 42 8.92 -26.26 24.91
C TYR A 42 8.23 -27.59 25.26
N LYS A 43 7.45 -27.63 26.34
CA LYS A 43 6.78 -28.84 26.85
C LYS A 43 5.82 -29.46 25.82
N ASP A 44 5.11 -28.61 25.09
CA ASP A 44 4.06 -29.02 24.13
C ASP A 44 4.52 -28.91 22.66
N VAL A 45 5.84 -28.82 22.45
CA VAL A 45 6.45 -28.57 21.14
C VAL A 45 6.97 -29.87 20.52
N PRO A 46 6.79 -30.10 19.20
CA PRO A 46 7.30 -31.28 18.49
C PRO A 46 8.81 -31.48 18.70
N GLY A 47 9.25 -32.74 18.69
CA GLY A 47 10.65 -33.11 18.94
C GLY A 47 11.67 -32.44 18.00
N GLU A 48 11.25 -32.03 16.81
CA GLU A 48 12.09 -31.36 15.81
C GLU A 48 12.61 -29.98 16.27
N VAL A 49 11.81 -29.20 17.01
CA VAL A 49 12.25 -27.92 17.57
C VAL A 49 13.20 -28.14 18.75
N ARG A 50 12.97 -29.21 19.53
CA ARG A 50 13.88 -29.62 20.61
C ARG A 50 15.23 -30.05 20.04
N ASP A 51 15.24 -30.74 18.90
CA ASP A 51 16.45 -31.11 18.18
C ASP A 51 17.22 -29.88 17.69
N LEU A 52 16.55 -28.81 17.25
CA LEU A 52 17.21 -27.56 16.86
C LEU A 52 17.91 -26.89 18.06
N PHE A 53 17.27 -26.91 19.23
CA PHE A 53 17.84 -26.41 20.48
C PHE A 53 19.07 -27.24 20.91
N VAL A 54 19.05 -28.56 20.72
CA VAL A 54 20.17 -29.46 21.04
C VAL A 54 21.31 -29.37 20.02
N ARG A 55 21.00 -29.13 18.73
CA ARG A 55 21.98 -29.06 17.63
C ARG A 55 22.59 -27.67 17.41
N GLU A 56 22.37 -26.71 18.30
CA GLU A 56 22.99 -25.41 18.15
C GLU A 56 24.52 -25.53 18.26
N ARG A 57 25.21 -25.12 17.19
CA ARG A 57 26.65 -25.32 16.94
C ARG A 57 27.56 -24.79 18.05
N ASP A 58 27.11 -23.76 18.76
CA ASP A 58 27.88 -23.14 19.85
C ASP A 58 27.74 -23.93 21.17
N GLY A 59 26.60 -24.62 21.37
CA GLY A 59 26.42 -25.57 22.47
C GLY A 59 27.28 -26.83 22.28
N GLU A 60 27.36 -27.34 21.05
CA GLU A 60 28.19 -28.51 20.73
C GLU A 60 29.68 -28.24 21.00
N THR A 61 30.21 -27.09 20.56
CA THR A 61 31.62 -26.73 20.78
C THR A 61 31.93 -26.52 22.27
N TYR A 62 31.00 -25.93 23.03
CA TYR A 62 31.13 -25.78 24.48
C TYR A 62 31.14 -27.14 25.21
N ILE A 63 30.19 -28.02 24.87
CA ILE A 63 30.11 -29.38 25.44
C ILE A 63 31.41 -30.14 25.17
N TYR A 64 31.95 -30.09 23.94
CA TYR A 64 33.23 -30.72 23.64
C TYR A 64 34.38 -30.16 24.47
N ALA A 65 34.48 -28.83 24.62
CA ALA A 65 35.52 -28.21 25.44
C ALA A 65 35.41 -28.60 26.92
N LEU A 66 34.19 -28.71 27.45
CA LEU A 66 33.93 -29.07 28.84
C LEU A 66 34.20 -30.56 29.10
N VAL A 67 33.76 -31.44 28.20
CA VAL A 67 34.06 -32.89 28.25
C VAL A 67 35.57 -33.11 28.15
N LEU A 68 36.27 -32.38 27.27
CA LEU A 68 37.72 -32.43 27.17
C LEU A 68 38.41 -31.97 28.46
N ALA A 69 37.91 -30.91 29.11
CA ALA A 69 38.44 -30.42 30.38
C ALA A 69 38.27 -31.44 31.52
N VAL A 70 37.09 -32.07 31.62
CA VAL A 70 36.79 -33.11 32.61
C VAL A 70 37.62 -34.36 32.35
N ALA A 71 37.63 -34.87 31.12
CA ALA A 71 38.40 -36.06 30.74
C ALA A 71 39.91 -35.84 30.89
N GLY A 72 40.41 -34.67 30.48
CA GLY A 72 41.81 -34.29 30.65
C GLY A 72 42.21 -34.17 32.12
N GLY A 73 41.37 -33.54 32.95
CA GLY A 73 41.60 -33.43 34.39
C GLY A 73 41.56 -34.77 35.11
N LEU A 74 40.60 -35.65 34.78
CA LEU A 74 40.54 -37.01 35.31
C LEU A 74 41.75 -37.85 34.90
N THR A 75 42.22 -37.70 33.66
CA THR A 75 43.43 -38.38 33.17
C THR A 75 44.66 -37.93 33.95
N VAL A 76 44.80 -36.63 34.23
CA VAL A 76 45.89 -36.08 35.05
C VAL A 76 45.80 -36.57 36.50
N LEU A 77 44.59 -36.63 37.08
CA LEU A 77 44.38 -37.18 38.42
C LEU A 77 44.73 -38.67 38.49
N ALA A 78 44.32 -39.46 37.49
CA ALA A 78 44.65 -40.87 37.40
C ALA A 78 46.17 -41.10 37.25
N LEU A 79 46.83 -40.37 36.35
CA LEU A 79 48.28 -40.44 36.17
C LEU A 79 49.04 -40.05 37.44
N SER A 80 48.58 -39.03 38.16
CA SER A 80 49.13 -38.63 39.45
C SER A 80 48.94 -39.71 40.52
N ALA A 81 47.78 -40.37 40.55
CA ALA A 81 47.48 -41.48 41.46
C ALA A 81 48.34 -42.72 41.20
N PHE A 82 48.69 -43.00 39.93
CA PHE A 82 49.63 -44.07 39.55
C PHE A 82 51.12 -43.67 39.72
N GLY A 83 51.41 -42.46 40.22
CA GLY A 83 52.77 -42.02 40.54
C GLY A 83 53.57 -41.43 39.39
N TYR A 84 52.95 -41.15 38.23
CA TYR A 84 53.63 -40.51 37.11
C TYR A 84 53.87 -39.00 37.37
N PRO A 85 55.04 -38.46 36.99
CA PRO A 85 55.32 -37.04 37.15
C PRO A 85 54.51 -36.20 36.15
N VAL A 86 53.64 -35.33 36.67
CA VAL A 86 52.84 -34.39 35.87
C VAL A 86 53.66 -33.12 35.61
N ALA A 87 53.85 -32.75 34.34
CA ALA A 87 54.61 -31.56 33.97
C ALA A 87 53.83 -30.27 34.29
N GLY A 88 54.51 -29.23 34.80
CA GLY A 88 53.88 -27.93 35.10
C GLY A 88 53.17 -27.28 33.91
N LEU A 89 53.63 -27.54 32.67
CA LEU A 89 52.97 -27.10 31.44
C LEU A 89 51.56 -27.70 31.28
N THR A 90 51.37 -28.97 31.64
CA THR A 90 50.04 -29.62 31.57
C THR A 90 49.04 -28.99 32.55
N ILE A 91 49.51 -28.59 33.73
CA ILE A 91 48.71 -27.90 34.73
C ILE A 91 48.34 -26.49 34.23
N LEU A 92 49.28 -25.77 33.62
CA LEU A 92 49.03 -24.45 33.02
C LEU A 92 47.99 -24.52 31.89
N VAL A 93 48.10 -25.50 30.99
CA VAL A 93 47.13 -25.72 29.91
C VAL A 93 45.76 -26.05 30.49
N LEU A 94 45.69 -26.94 31.48
CA LEU A 94 44.43 -27.30 32.14
C LEU A 94 43.79 -26.07 32.85
N ALA A 95 44.60 -25.24 33.51
CA ALA A 95 44.15 -23.99 34.12
C ALA A 95 43.58 -23.01 33.08
N GLY A 96 44.27 -22.87 31.93
CA GLY A 96 43.79 -22.05 30.81
C GLY A 96 42.46 -22.54 30.25
N VAL A 97 42.30 -23.85 30.06
CA VAL A 97 41.03 -24.46 29.60
C VAL A 97 39.92 -24.29 30.63
N ALA A 98 40.21 -24.43 31.94
CA ALA A 98 39.22 -24.23 33.00
C ALA A 98 38.73 -22.77 33.08
N ILE A 99 39.62 -21.79 32.94
CA ILE A 99 39.25 -20.37 32.90
C ILE A 99 38.41 -20.09 31.64
N LEU A 100 38.85 -20.58 30.48
CA LEU A 100 38.15 -20.38 29.20
C LEU A 100 36.73 -20.97 29.24
N THR A 101 36.57 -22.19 29.77
CA THR A 101 35.26 -22.85 29.91
C THR A 101 34.34 -22.11 30.89
N THR A 102 34.89 -21.51 31.94
CA THR A 102 34.12 -20.68 32.89
C THR A 102 33.61 -19.39 32.22
N VAL A 103 34.47 -18.69 31.47
CA VAL A 103 34.08 -17.48 30.73
C VAL A 103 33.07 -17.80 29.62
N TRP A 104 33.26 -18.92 28.90
CA TRP A 104 32.32 -19.38 27.89
C TRP A 104 30.95 -19.75 28.46
N LEU A 105 30.87 -20.28 29.69
CA LEU A 105 29.57 -20.53 30.33
C LEU A 105 28.81 -19.23 30.57
N ALA A 106 29.48 -18.14 30.97
CA ALA A 106 28.78 -16.87 31.18
C ALA A 106 28.12 -16.36 29.89
N VAL A 107 28.82 -16.50 28.76
CA VAL A 107 28.31 -16.15 27.42
C VAL A 107 27.20 -17.10 26.98
N LEU A 108 27.37 -18.41 27.19
CA LEU A 108 26.39 -19.43 26.81
C LEU A 108 25.14 -19.38 27.70
N GLY A 109 25.30 -19.09 28.99
CA GLY A 109 24.21 -18.89 29.93
C GLY A 109 23.29 -17.76 29.50
N GLN A 110 23.84 -16.60 29.12
CA GLN A 110 23.05 -15.51 28.54
C GLN A 110 22.28 -15.93 27.28
N ARG A 111 22.84 -16.80 26.44
CA ARG A 111 22.15 -17.33 25.25
C ARG A 111 21.10 -18.39 25.59
N LEU A 112 21.36 -19.24 26.58
CA LEU A 112 20.41 -20.21 27.10
C LEU A 112 19.18 -19.53 27.70
N PHE A 113 19.38 -18.44 28.44
CA PHE A 113 18.29 -17.57 28.88
C PHE A 113 17.63 -16.84 27.70
N GLY A 114 18.37 -16.55 26.63
CA GLY A 114 17.80 -16.05 25.38
C GLY A 114 16.79 -17.00 24.71
N PHE A 115 16.86 -18.32 24.95
CA PHE A 115 15.86 -19.27 24.45
C PHE A 115 14.53 -19.27 25.18
N PHE A 116 14.37 -18.46 26.24
CA PHE A 116 13.03 -18.10 26.70
C PHE A 116 12.29 -17.25 25.65
N ASP A 117 13.01 -16.59 24.73
CA ASP A 117 12.43 -15.91 23.56
C ASP A 117 12.43 -16.85 22.34
N PRO A 118 11.25 -17.32 21.88
CA PRO A 118 11.14 -18.20 20.72
C PRO A 118 11.66 -17.59 19.41
N THR A 119 11.89 -16.27 19.32
CA THR A 119 12.48 -15.66 18.12
C THR A 119 13.96 -15.93 17.93
N MET A 120 14.69 -16.29 18.98
CA MET A 120 16.10 -16.67 18.83
C MET A 120 16.23 -17.89 17.92
N LEU A 121 15.27 -18.83 17.98
CA LEU A 121 15.21 -20.00 17.10
C LEU A 121 14.92 -19.61 15.64
N SER A 122 14.19 -18.51 15.39
CA SER A 122 13.84 -18.10 14.03
C SER A 122 15.01 -17.42 13.30
N ARG A 123 16.01 -16.86 14.00
CA ARG A 123 17.09 -16.05 13.39
C ARG A 123 17.95 -16.81 12.38
N SER A 124 18.13 -18.12 12.55
CA SER A 124 18.92 -18.95 11.65
C SER A 124 18.15 -19.37 10.39
N LEU A 125 16.82 -19.47 10.49
CA LEU A 125 15.95 -20.01 9.44
C LEU A 125 15.99 -19.20 8.12
N PRO A 126 15.95 -17.85 8.11
CA PRO A 126 16.07 -17.10 6.86
C PRO A 126 17.35 -17.39 6.08
N LYS A 127 18.47 -17.62 6.78
CA LYS A 127 19.75 -17.94 6.13
C LYS A 127 19.72 -19.35 5.54
N GLN A 128 19.15 -20.31 6.26
CA GLN A 128 18.98 -21.67 5.77
C GLN A 128 18.11 -21.71 4.51
N ILE A 129 16.94 -21.07 4.55
CA ILE A 129 16.02 -21.04 3.40
C ILE A 129 16.63 -20.26 2.24
N ALA A 130 17.28 -19.12 2.48
CA ALA A 130 17.97 -18.37 1.43
C ALA A 130 19.09 -19.19 0.78
N GLY A 131 19.82 -20.00 1.56
CA GLY A 131 20.81 -20.95 1.05
C GLY A 131 20.18 -22.00 0.12
N ALA A 132 19.06 -22.59 0.54
CA ALA A 132 18.31 -23.54 -0.28
C ALA A 132 17.80 -22.91 -1.59
N VAL A 133 17.26 -21.69 -1.54
CA VAL A 133 16.83 -20.95 -2.73
C VAL A 133 18.02 -20.66 -3.65
N HIS A 134 19.17 -20.24 -3.10
CA HIS A 134 20.38 -20.01 -3.88
C HIS A 134 20.87 -21.30 -4.57
N ASP A 135 20.81 -22.43 -3.89
CA ASP A 135 21.18 -23.73 -4.47
C ASP A 135 20.22 -24.15 -5.60
N ALA A 136 18.94 -23.81 -5.51
CA ALA A 136 17.98 -24.07 -6.58
C ALA A 136 18.14 -23.13 -7.80
N ALA A 137 18.44 -21.85 -7.55
CA ALA A 137 18.50 -20.79 -8.57
C ALA A 137 19.90 -20.60 -9.19
N GLY A 138 20.96 -21.01 -8.49
CA GLY A 138 22.34 -20.70 -8.88
C GLY A 138 22.72 -21.24 -10.26
N ARG A 139 23.40 -20.45 -11.09
CA ARG A 139 23.76 -20.83 -12.48
C ARG A 139 24.46 -22.18 -12.60
N LYS A 140 25.30 -22.53 -11.61
CA LYS A 140 26.05 -23.80 -11.57
C LYS A 140 25.23 -24.98 -11.06
N THR A 141 24.14 -24.73 -10.34
CA THR A 141 23.37 -25.74 -9.60
C THR A 141 21.97 -25.96 -10.18
N ARG A 142 21.42 -24.98 -10.90
CA ARG A 142 20.08 -25.00 -11.52
C ARG A 142 19.84 -26.11 -12.54
N GLY A 143 20.87 -26.82 -13.00
CA GLY A 143 20.74 -27.99 -13.88
C GLY A 143 20.80 -29.35 -13.16
N ASN A 144 21.03 -29.37 -11.84
CA ASN A 144 21.25 -30.61 -11.08
C ASN A 144 20.02 -30.99 -10.25
N GLU A 145 19.28 -32.01 -10.70
CA GLU A 145 18.05 -32.48 -10.07
C GLU A 145 18.23 -32.91 -8.60
N SER A 146 19.33 -33.60 -8.28
CA SER A 146 19.59 -34.06 -6.91
C SER A 146 19.82 -32.90 -5.93
N ARG A 147 20.48 -31.84 -6.39
CA ARG A 147 20.66 -30.62 -5.58
C ARG A 147 19.36 -29.85 -5.41
N GLN A 148 18.56 -29.73 -6.48
CA GLN A 148 17.24 -29.09 -6.41
C GLN A 148 16.30 -29.80 -5.43
N ARG A 149 16.27 -31.15 -5.46
CA ARG A 149 15.44 -31.93 -4.54
C ARG A 149 15.87 -31.76 -3.09
N ARG A 150 17.18 -31.73 -2.82
CA ARG A 150 17.71 -31.44 -1.48
C ARG A 150 17.32 -30.04 -1.03
N ALA A 151 17.54 -29.04 -1.88
CA ALA A 151 17.16 -27.66 -1.61
C ALA A 151 15.66 -27.52 -1.30
N HIS A 152 14.79 -28.20 -2.05
CA HIS A 152 13.35 -28.22 -1.77
C HIS A 152 13.05 -28.76 -0.37
N VAL A 153 13.62 -29.91 0.00
CA VAL A 153 13.43 -30.51 1.34
C VAL A 153 13.94 -29.59 2.44
N ASP A 154 15.11 -28.98 2.26
CA ASP A 154 15.69 -28.05 3.24
C ASP A 154 14.82 -26.81 3.44
N ALA A 155 14.24 -26.27 2.36
CA ALA A 155 13.32 -25.15 2.42
C ALA A 155 11.97 -25.52 3.06
N VAL A 156 11.41 -26.69 2.74
CA VAL A 156 10.17 -27.21 3.35
C VAL A 156 10.35 -27.38 4.86
N ASN A 157 11.45 -27.98 5.30
CA ASN A 157 11.77 -28.15 6.72
C ASN A 157 11.95 -26.79 7.41
N GLY A 158 12.64 -25.84 6.75
CA GLY A 158 12.80 -24.46 7.23
C GLY A 158 11.46 -23.75 7.46
N LEU A 159 10.53 -23.87 6.51
CA LEU A 159 9.19 -23.28 6.61
C LEU A 159 8.31 -23.97 7.65
N ALA A 160 8.41 -25.30 7.78
CA ALA A 160 7.71 -26.06 8.82
C ALA A 160 8.15 -25.62 10.22
N MET A 161 9.45 -25.41 10.44
CA MET A 161 9.96 -24.85 11.70
C MET A 161 9.46 -23.43 11.95
N PHE A 162 9.44 -22.56 10.93
CA PHE A 162 8.86 -21.22 11.06
C PHE A 162 7.38 -21.27 11.50
N ARG A 163 6.61 -22.18 10.92
CA ARG A 163 5.21 -22.39 11.29
C ARG A 163 5.07 -22.81 12.75
N GLN A 164 5.84 -23.80 13.18
CA GLN A 164 5.81 -24.26 14.58
C GLN A 164 6.16 -23.13 15.55
N ILE A 165 7.17 -22.30 15.24
CA ILE A 165 7.54 -21.14 16.05
C ILE A 165 6.40 -20.11 16.09
N ALA A 166 5.77 -19.80 14.95
CA ALA A 166 4.64 -18.87 14.89
C ALA A 166 3.45 -19.36 15.73
N GLU A 167 3.14 -20.66 15.70
CA GLU A 167 2.08 -21.26 16.52
C GLU A 167 2.41 -21.21 18.02
N ILE A 168 3.68 -21.35 18.42
CA ILE A 168 4.11 -21.20 19.82
C ILE A 168 3.94 -19.76 20.29
N VAL A 169 4.34 -18.79 19.46
CA VAL A 169 4.24 -17.36 19.78
C VAL A 169 2.79 -16.93 19.94
N GLU A 170 1.91 -17.43 19.07
CA GLU A 170 0.48 -17.15 19.14
C GLU A 170 -0.16 -17.72 20.41
N ARG A 171 0.13 -18.98 20.78
CA ARG A 171 -0.45 -19.64 21.97
C ARG A 171 0.06 -19.08 23.29
N ALA A 172 1.33 -18.69 23.35
CA ALA A 172 1.96 -18.26 24.59
C ALA A 172 1.52 -16.86 25.05
N ASN A 173 0.83 -16.10 24.18
CA ASN A 173 0.32 -14.75 24.47
C ASN A 173 1.36 -13.88 25.19
N TYR A 174 2.59 -13.85 24.65
CA TYR A 174 3.67 -13.06 25.22
C TYR A 174 3.25 -11.59 25.30
N GLY A 175 3.42 -10.97 26.47
CA GLY A 175 3.15 -9.54 26.64
C GLY A 175 4.08 -8.61 25.85
N ASP A 176 5.14 -9.16 25.22
CA ASP A 176 6.10 -8.44 24.38
C ASP A 176 5.81 -8.68 22.88
N ALA A 177 5.50 -7.60 22.15
CA ALA A 177 5.16 -7.60 20.72
C ALA A 177 6.34 -7.96 19.80
N ARG A 178 7.58 -7.84 20.29
CA ARG A 178 8.78 -7.98 19.46
C ARG A 178 8.88 -9.33 18.77
N ALA A 179 8.43 -10.37 19.46
CA ALA A 179 8.56 -11.73 19.00
C ALA A 179 7.77 -12.02 17.70
N PRO A 180 6.43 -11.85 17.70
CA PRO A 180 5.62 -12.05 16.49
C PRO A 180 5.96 -11.04 15.38
N LEU A 181 6.27 -9.78 15.72
CA LEU A 181 6.70 -8.76 14.75
C LEU A 181 7.97 -9.17 13.99
N THR A 182 8.96 -9.69 14.70
CA THR A 182 10.22 -10.15 14.10
C THR A 182 9.97 -11.30 13.11
N ILE A 183 9.08 -12.23 13.45
CA ILE A 183 8.73 -13.37 12.58
C ILE A 183 8.03 -12.85 11.32
N SER A 184 7.01 -12.01 11.45
CA SER A 184 6.31 -11.41 10.31
C SER A 184 7.26 -10.65 9.39
N TYR A 185 8.15 -9.84 9.95
CA TYR A 185 9.17 -9.11 9.19
C TYR A 185 10.14 -10.05 8.44
N GLN A 186 10.63 -11.10 9.10
CA GLN A 186 11.51 -12.10 8.49
C GLN A 186 10.82 -12.81 7.31
N LEU A 187 9.55 -13.17 7.45
CA LEU A 187 8.75 -13.82 6.41
C LEU A 187 8.53 -12.92 5.20
N LEU A 188 8.16 -11.65 5.42
CA LEU A 188 7.99 -10.66 4.34
C LEU A 188 9.30 -10.45 3.56
N ARG A 189 10.43 -10.30 4.25
CA ARG A 189 11.76 -10.19 3.59
C ARG A 189 12.15 -11.46 2.83
N LEU A 190 11.77 -12.61 3.35
CA LEU A 190 12.05 -13.88 2.71
C LEU A 190 11.30 -13.99 1.38
N VAL A 191 10.02 -13.58 1.33
CA VAL A 191 9.23 -13.50 0.10
C VAL A 191 9.86 -12.51 -0.90
N ALA A 192 10.25 -11.32 -0.44
CA ALA A 192 10.92 -10.34 -1.29
C ALA A 192 12.22 -10.87 -1.92
N ARG A 193 13.05 -11.58 -1.14
CA ARG A 193 14.29 -12.19 -1.64
C ARG A 193 14.01 -13.38 -2.56
N TYR A 194 13.02 -14.19 -2.24
CA TYR A 194 12.62 -15.33 -3.05
C TYR A 194 12.13 -14.87 -4.42
N SER A 195 11.28 -13.84 -4.47
CA SER A 195 10.77 -13.21 -5.70
C SER A 195 11.88 -12.86 -6.69
N GLN A 196 13.00 -12.33 -6.21
CA GLN A 196 14.17 -11.97 -7.04
C GLN A 196 14.90 -13.20 -7.60
N SER A 197 14.86 -14.33 -6.90
CA SER A 197 15.56 -15.56 -7.29
C SER A 197 14.65 -16.53 -8.06
N LYS A 198 13.32 -16.38 -7.95
CA LYS A 198 12.30 -17.27 -8.50
C LYS A 198 12.44 -17.44 -10.01
N ASP A 199 12.73 -16.35 -10.72
CA ASP A 199 12.77 -16.33 -12.18
C ASP A 199 13.99 -17.09 -12.74
N ALA A 200 15.04 -17.27 -11.93
CA ALA A 200 16.22 -18.06 -12.29
C ALA A 200 16.04 -19.59 -12.10
N ILE A 201 14.98 -20.03 -11.41
CA ILE A 201 14.70 -21.45 -11.15
C ILE A 201 13.93 -22.04 -12.34
N PRO A 202 14.48 -23.01 -13.10
CA PRO A 202 13.83 -23.58 -14.28
C PRO A 202 12.41 -24.09 -14.02
N THR A 203 11.48 -23.93 -14.96
CA THR A 203 10.05 -24.23 -14.70
C THR A 203 9.76 -25.71 -14.44
N GLU A 204 10.57 -26.61 -14.98
CA GLU A 204 10.47 -28.07 -14.78
C GLU A 204 11.44 -28.60 -13.69
N SER A 205 12.01 -27.70 -12.87
CA SER A 205 12.93 -28.03 -11.77
C SER A 205 12.29 -28.89 -10.68
N SER A 206 13.10 -29.74 -10.03
CA SER A 206 12.69 -30.48 -8.83
C SER A 206 12.53 -29.62 -7.57
N TRP A 207 12.77 -28.31 -7.68
CA TRP A 207 12.42 -27.32 -6.65
C TRP A 207 10.90 -27.18 -6.45
N TRP A 208 10.12 -27.35 -7.52
CA TRP A 208 8.68 -27.17 -7.48
C TRP A 208 7.99 -28.40 -6.92
N ALA A 209 7.12 -28.20 -5.92
CA ALA A 209 6.27 -29.28 -5.42
C ALA A 209 5.36 -29.78 -6.54
N LYS A 210 5.30 -31.10 -6.76
CA LYS A 210 4.45 -31.68 -7.82
C LYS A 210 3.06 -31.96 -7.27
N THR A 211 2.06 -31.24 -7.77
CA THR A 211 0.65 -31.44 -7.42
C THR A 211 -0.09 -32.23 -8.50
N PRO A 212 -1.01 -33.15 -8.15
CA PRO A 212 -1.77 -33.91 -9.13
C PRO A 212 -2.74 -33.00 -9.88
N ASN A 213 -2.66 -32.96 -11.21
CA ASN A 213 -3.61 -32.29 -12.08
C ASN A 213 -4.49 -33.32 -12.79
N HIS A 214 -5.78 -33.35 -12.43
CA HIS A 214 -6.77 -34.22 -13.06
C HIS A 214 -7.21 -33.63 -14.39
N GLN A 215 -7.07 -34.40 -15.45
CA GLN A 215 -7.45 -33.93 -16.78
C GLN A 215 -8.97 -33.99 -16.98
N ASN A 216 -9.52 -32.98 -17.62
CA ASN A 216 -10.93 -32.98 -18.03
C ASN A 216 -11.13 -33.98 -19.16
N TRP A 217 -11.90 -35.04 -18.91
CA TRP A 217 -12.23 -36.12 -19.85
C TRP A 217 -12.75 -35.61 -21.20
N LEU A 218 -13.42 -34.46 -21.23
CA LEU A 218 -13.98 -33.86 -22.44
C LEU A 218 -12.94 -33.16 -23.32
N THR A 219 -11.73 -32.93 -22.79
CA THR A 219 -10.64 -32.20 -23.48
C THR A 219 -9.33 -32.97 -23.48
N ILE A 220 -9.33 -34.27 -23.10
CA ILE A 220 -8.10 -35.07 -23.16
C ILE A 220 -7.80 -35.49 -24.59
N ASP A 221 -6.53 -35.77 -24.86
CA ASP A 221 -6.07 -36.25 -26.15
C ASP A 221 -6.80 -37.54 -26.57
N PHE A 222 -7.11 -37.68 -27.87
CA PHE A 222 -7.86 -38.80 -28.41
C PHE A 222 -7.22 -40.15 -28.06
N PHE A 223 -5.89 -40.28 -28.10
CA PHE A 223 -5.23 -41.54 -27.78
C PHE A 223 -5.35 -41.89 -26.30
N GLN A 224 -5.23 -40.89 -25.42
CA GLN A 224 -5.42 -41.06 -23.97
C GLN A 224 -6.87 -41.44 -23.64
N LEU A 225 -7.85 -40.77 -24.27
CA LEU A 225 -9.26 -41.10 -24.12
C LEU A 225 -9.57 -42.50 -24.63
N ASN A 226 -9.13 -42.82 -25.85
CA ASN A 226 -9.42 -44.10 -26.47
C ASN A 226 -8.77 -45.26 -25.71
N THR A 227 -7.57 -45.06 -25.16
CA THR A 227 -6.89 -46.06 -24.33
C THR A 227 -7.62 -46.24 -23.00
N ALA A 228 -8.03 -45.15 -22.34
CA ALA A 228 -8.81 -45.22 -21.09
C ALA A 228 -10.15 -45.92 -21.30
N LEU A 229 -10.88 -45.60 -22.38
CA LEU A 229 -12.14 -46.24 -22.74
C LEU A 229 -11.95 -47.73 -23.12
N SER A 230 -10.94 -48.05 -23.93
CA SER A 230 -10.66 -49.42 -24.37
C SER A 230 -10.20 -50.36 -23.25
N THR A 231 -9.60 -49.80 -22.19
CA THR A 231 -9.09 -50.56 -21.04
C THR A 231 -10.00 -50.45 -19.81
N ALA A 232 -11.12 -49.73 -19.92
CA ALA A 232 -12.03 -49.39 -18.81
C ALA A 232 -11.29 -48.85 -17.56
N SER A 233 -10.22 -48.09 -17.78
CA SER A 233 -9.36 -47.55 -16.73
C SER A 233 -9.50 -46.03 -16.62
N GLY A 234 -9.24 -45.49 -15.42
CA GLY A 234 -9.19 -44.05 -15.21
C GLY A 234 -7.91 -43.43 -15.78
N VAL A 235 -7.95 -42.15 -16.16
CA VAL A 235 -6.75 -41.40 -16.54
C VAL A 235 -6.01 -40.96 -15.29
N ALA A 236 -4.75 -41.40 -15.14
CA ALA A 236 -3.91 -41.01 -14.03
C ALA A 236 -3.66 -39.48 -14.05
N PRO A 237 -3.72 -38.80 -12.90
CA PRO A 237 -3.44 -37.37 -12.83
C PRO A 237 -2.00 -37.08 -13.23
N LYS A 238 -1.79 -36.01 -14.01
CA LYS A 238 -0.45 -35.59 -14.41
C LYS A 238 0.16 -34.73 -13.31
N PRO A 239 1.37 -35.02 -12.82
CA PRO A 239 2.03 -34.17 -11.84
C PRO A 239 2.43 -32.83 -12.50
N VAL A 240 1.90 -31.72 -11.99
CA VAL A 240 2.23 -30.36 -12.46
C VAL A 240 3.03 -29.63 -11.36
N PRO A 241 4.11 -28.92 -11.73
CA PRO A 241 4.83 -28.03 -10.81
C PRO A 241 3.93 -26.97 -10.18
N ASP A 242 3.87 -26.91 -8.84
CA ASP A 242 3.21 -25.85 -8.09
C ASP A 242 4.16 -24.66 -7.96
N ALA A 243 4.02 -23.67 -8.85
CA ALA A 243 4.85 -22.47 -8.86
C ALA A 243 4.64 -21.54 -7.64
N PHE A 244 3.61 -21.80 -6.81
CA PHE A 244 3.22 -20.95 -5.68
C PHE A 244 3.38 -21.64 -4.32
N TRP A 245 4.03 -22.82 -4.28
CA TRP A 245 4.14 -23.61 -3.05
C TRP A 245 4.81 -22.82 -1.91
N PHE A 246 5.82 -22.01 -2.23
CA PHE A 246 6.59 -21.25 -1.26
C PHE A 246 5.76 -20.12 -0.65
N GLU A 247 5.16 -19.31 -1.51
CA GLU A 247 4.37 -18.14 -1.14
C GLU A 247 3.11 -18.55 -0.39
N ARG A 248 2.46 -19.66 -0.79
CA ARG A 248 1.31 -20.21 -0.07
C ARG A 248 1.66 -20.63 1.36
N ASN A 249 2.83 -21.24 1.55
CA ASN A 249 3.31 -21.61 2.88
C ASN A 249 3.64 -20.36 3.72
N VAL A 250 4.34 -19.37 3.16
CA VAL A 250 4.64 -18.13 3.89
C VAL A 250 3.37 -17.36 4.25
N ALA A 251 2.42 -17.20 3.33
CA ALA A 251 1.13 -16.57 3.60
C ALA A 251 0.35 -17.30 4.71
N GLY A 252 0.39 -18.64 4.69
CA GLY A 252 -0.20 -19.46 5.76
C GLY A 252 0.42 -19.20 7.14
N ILE A 253 1.73 -18.99 7.21
CA ILE A 253 2.42 -18.67 8.47
C ILE A 253 2.12 -17.23 8.90
N LEU A 254 2.07 -16.27 7.95
CA LEU A 254 1.70 -14.88 8.22
C LEU A 254 0.29 -14.76 8.81
N ARG A 255 -0.69 -15.54 8.32
CA ARG A 255 -2.06 -15.60 8.88
C ARG A 255 -2.11 -16.01 10.36
N VAL A 256 -1.08 -16.70 10.85
CA VAL A 256 -0.93 -17.07 12.27
C VAL A 256 -0.14 -16.01 13.04
N ALA A 257 0.97 -15.52 12.49
CA ALA A 257 1.86 -14.59 13.17
C ALA A 257 1.31 -13.17 13.29
N LEU A 258 0.65 -12.64 12.24
CA LEU A 258 0.17 -11.25 12.19
C LEU A 258 -0.85 -10.92 13.29
N PRO A 259 -1.88 -11.73 13.55
CA PRO A 259 -2.81 -11.46 14.65
C PRO A 259 -2.12 -11.39 16.02
N ALA A 260 -1.08 -12.21 16.26
CA ALA A 260 -0.31 -12.16 17.49
C ALA A 260 0.50 -10.86 17.59
N SER A 261 1.11 -10.39 16.49
CA SER A 261 1.80 -9.10 16.41
C SER A 261 0.89 -7.93 16.72
N MET A 262 -0.34 -7.99 16.22
CA MET A 262 -1.30 -6.89 16.26
C MET A 262 -1.99 -6.70 17.62
N ARG A 263 -2.08 -7.75 18.45
CA ARG A 263 -2.64 -7.67 19.82
C ARG A 263 -1.66 -7.15 20.85
N ALA A 264 -0.37 -7.30 20.60
CA ALA A 264 0.67 -6.87 21.52
C ALA A 264 0.86 -5.35 21.41
N ARG A 265 0.90 -4.67 22.56
CA ARG A 265 0.78 -3.21 22.70
C ARG A 265 1.74 -2.41 21.79
N GLY A 266 1.21 -1.75 20.76
CA GLY A 266 1.90 -0.65 20.06
C GLY A 266 1.50 -0.49 18.59
N GLY A 267 0.50 0.35 18.30
CA GLY A 267 0.13 0.71 16.92
C GLY A 267 1.29 1.26 16.07
N THR A 268 2.35 1.79 16.71
CA THR A 268 3.57 2.25 16.02
C THR A 268 4.36 1.12 15.35
N ASP A 269 4.43 -0.05 15.97
CA ASP A 269 5.17 -1.19 15.41
C ASP A 269 4.38 -1.87 14.27
N LEU A 270 3.05 -1.73 14.30
CA LEU A 270 2.17 -2.17 13.23
C LEU A 270 2.38 -1.36 11.95
N LEU A 271 2.57 -0.04 12.05
CA LEU A 271 2.81 0.83 10.90
C LEU A 271 4.13 0.50 10.19
N ALA A 272 5.21 0.25 10.92
CA ALA A 272 6.49 -0.16 10.33
C ALA A 272 6.38 -1.51 9.61
N LEU A 273 5.57 -2.43 10.15
CA LEU A 273 5.28 -3.70 9.49
C LEU A 273 4.37 -3.51 8.26
N ALA A 274 3.40 -2.60 8.33
CA ALA A 274 2.51 -2.23 7.21
C ALA A 274 3.31 -1.65 6.03
N GLU A 275 4.28 -0.78 6.33
CA GLU A 275 5.19 -0.24 5.32
C GLU A 275 6.03 -1.36 4.69
N THR A 276 6.55 -2.29 5.50
CA THR A 276 7.29 -3.45 5.00
C THR A 276 6.42 -4.30 4.08
N ALA A 277 5.19 -4.64 4.50
CA ALA A 277 4.26 -5.42 3.70
C ALA A 277 3.93 -4.71 2.38
N SER A 278 3.67 -3.41 2.43
CA SER A 278 3.34 -2.59 1.25
C SER A 278 4.51 -2.51 0.25
N ASN A 279 5.75 -2.37 0.75
CA ASN A 279 6.96 -2.40 -0.07
C ASN A 279 7.17 -3.76 -0.75
N VAL A 280 6.89 -4.86 -0.03
CA VAL A 280 6.93 -6.21 -0.61
C VAL A 280 5.87 -6.38 -1.69
N SER A 281 4.64 -5.94 -1.44
CA SER A 281 3.56 -6.03 -2.44
C SER A 281 3.89 -5.22 -3.70
N SER A 282 4.47 -4.02 -3.55
CA SER A 282 4.95 -3.20 -4.66
C SER A 282 6.02 -3.92 -5.48
N LEU A 283 7.03 -4.50 -4.82
CA LEU A 283 8.10 -5.27 -5.48
C LEU A 283 7.55 -6.45 -6.28
N LEU A 284 6.62 -7.21 -5.69
CA LEU A 284 6.00 -8.37 -6.35
C LEU A 284 5.23 -7.94 -7.59
N VAL A 285 4.38 -6.92 -7.48
CA VAL A 285 3.59 -6.42 -8.62
C VAL A 285 4.47 -5.81 -9.70
N ARG A 286 5.55 -5.10 -9.34
CA ARG A 286 6.53 -4.61 -10.32
C ARG A 286 7.12 -5.72 -11.19
N ARG A 287 7.24 -6.93 -10.64
CA ARG A 287 7.71 -8.14 -11.34
C ARG A 287 6.58 -8.95 -11.97
N LEU A 288 5.36 -8.41 -12.02
CA LEU A 288 4.14 -9.08 -12.51
C LEU A 288 3.80 -10.37 -11.72
N GLN A 289 4.19 -10.43 -10.45
CA GLN A 289 3.87 -11.51 -9.51
C GLN A 289 2.63 -11.14 -8.68
N VAL A 290 1.54 -10.79 -9.37
CA VAL A 290 0.32 -10.24 -8.73
C VAL A 290 -0.35 -11.23 -7.78
N ARG A 291 -0.32 -12.53 -8.11
CA ARG A 291 -0.96 -13.56 -7.29
C ARG A 291 -0.23 -13.73 -5.97
N GLU A 292 1.09 -13.68 -6.00
CA GLU A 292 1.96 -13.69 -4.84
C GLU A 292 1.71 -12.46 -3.97
N ALA A 293 1.59 -11.28 -4.58
CA ALA A 293 1.26 -10.04 -3.87
C ALA A 293 -0.09 -10.14 -3.16
N LEU A 294 -1.12 -10.63 -3.85
CA LEU A 294 -2.46 -10.82 -3.30
C LEU A 294 -2.49 -11.85 -2.16
N MET A 295 -1.68 -12.92 -2.21
CA MET A 295 -1.57 -13.84 -1.07
C MET A 295 -1.04 -13.16 0.20
N MET A 296 -0.10 -12.22 0.06
CA MET A 296 0.42 -11.46 1.20
C MET A 296 -0.57 -10.40 1.67
N GLU A 297 -1.21 -9.69 0.73
CA GLU A 297 -2.27 -8.70 1.03
C GLU A 297 -3.46 -9.36 1.72
N GLU A 298 -3.93 -10.52 1.26
CA GLU A 298 -5.03 -11.24 1.89
C GLU A 298 -4.68 -11.65 3.33
N ALA A 299 -3.47 -12.19 3.56
CA ALA A 299 -3.02 -12.54 4.90
C ALA A 299 -2.95 -11.31 5.83
N TRP A 300 -2.58 -10.16 5.28
CA TRP A 300 -2.55 -8.87 5.97
C TRP A 300 -3.95 -8.35 6.28
N GLY A 301 -4.84 -8.31 5.30
CA GLY A 301 -6.23 -7.88 5.42
C GLY A 301 -7.05 -8.79 6.35
N ASP A 302 -6.80 -10.11 6.34
CA ASP A 302 -7.40 -11.06 7.30
C ASP A 302 -7.05 -10.70 8.74
N ALA A 303 -5.80 -10.30 8.98
CA ALA A 303 -5.33 -9.95 10.31
C ALA A 303 -5.87 -8.59 10.77
N ILE A 304 -5.91 -7.60 9.87
CA ILE A 304 -6.51 -6.28 10.16
C ILE A 304 -8.00 -6.37 10.43
N ARG A 305 -8.76 -7.11 9.61
CA ARG A 305 -10.22 -7.22 9.79
C ARG A 305 -10.57 -7.76 11.17
N ARG A 306 -9.79 -8.72 11.69
CA ARG A 306 -9.96 -9.22 13.06
C ARG A 306 -9.83 -8.11 14.11
N ILE A 307 -8.87 -7.19 13.98
CA ILE A 307 -8.70 -6.07 14.91
C ILE A 307 -9.84 -5.06 14.77
N ALA A 308 -10.23 -4.76 13.52
CA ALA A 308 -11.28 -3.79 13.22
C ALA A 308 -12.64 -4.25 13.75
N ASP A 309 -12.91 -5.55 13.71
CA ASP A 309 -14.15 -6.19 14.19
C ASP A 309 -14.15 -6.44 15.71
N GLU A 310 -13.01 -6.32 16.39
CA GLU A 310 -12.96 -6.48 17.86
C GLU A 310 -13.78 -5.37 18.55
N PRO A 311 -14.64 -5.71 19.53
CA PRO A 311 -15.38 -4.69 20.26
C PRO A 311 -14.44 -3.84 21.12
N LEU A 312 -14.78 -2.56 21.26
CA LEU A 312 -14.08 -1.67 22.20
C LEU A 312 -14.21 -2.22 23.62
N VAL A 313 -13.10 -2.32 24.33
CA VAL A 313 -13.06 -2.81 25.71
C VAL A 313 -13.68 -1.78 26.65
N ASP A 314 -14.45 -2.25 27.62
CA ASP A 314 -14.89 -1.44 28.76
C ASP A 314 -13.70 -1.19 29.70
N GLY A 315 -13.29 0.06 29.83
CA GLY A 315 -12.10 0.43 30.58
C GLY A 315 -11.94 1.95 30.69
N PRO A 316 -10.81 2.41 31.28
CA PRO A 316 -10.46 3.83 31.32
C PRO A 316 -10.47 4.45 29.92
N GLU A 317 -10.84 5.72 29.84
CA GLU A 317 -10.98 6.48 28.59
C GLU A 317 -9.72 6.42 27.72
N ASP A 318 -8.53 6.60 28.31
CA ASP A 318 -7.24 6.50 27.62
C ASP A 318 -7.04 5.15 26.90
N LEU A 319 -7.45 4.04 27.54
CA LEU A 319 -7.31 2.70 26.99
C LEU A 319 -8.27 2.51 25.79
N ARG A 320 -9.49 3.03 25.92
CA ARG A 320 -10.51 2.99 24.87
C ARG A 320 -10.09 3.86 23.66
N ASN A 321 -9.55 5.05 23.89
CA ASN A 321 -9.04 5.93 22.82
C ASN A 321 -7.84 5.30 22.12
N THR A 322 -6.92 4.68 22.86
CA THR A 322 -5.78 3.95 22.28
C THR A 322 -6.25 2.80 21.38
N GLN A 323 -7.26 2.04 21.83
CA GLN A 323 -7.83 0.95 21.03
C GLN A 323 -8.55 1.46 19.79
N ARG A 324 -9.33 2.54 19.91
CA ARG A 324 -10.01 3.18 18.77
C ARG A 324 -9.02 3.66 17.71
N LEU A 325 -7.94 4.33 18.13
CA LEU A 325 -6.87 4.78 17.23
C LEU A 325 -6.22 3.59 16.52
N ALA A 326 -5.93 2.50 17.24
CA ALA A 326 -5.37 1.30 16.64
C ALA A 326 -6.29 0.69 15.58
N GLN A 327 -7.60 0.66 15.83
CA GLN A 327 -8.59 0.18 14.85
C GLN A 327 -8.69 1.09 13.62
N GLN A 328 -8.66 2.41 13.81
CA GLN A 328 -8.64 3.40 12.73
C GLN A 328 -7.38 3.24 11.87
N SER A 329 -6.19 3.20 12.47
CA SER A 329 -4.94 2.96 11.75
C SER A 329 -4.92 1.60 11.03
N ALA A 330 -5.53 0.57 11.61
CA ALA A 330 -5.67 -0.72 10.96
C ALA A 330 -6.58 -0.62 9.72
N ALA A 331 -7.73 0.05 9.82
CA ALA A 331 -8.65 0.27 8.70
C ALA A 331 -8.01 1.10 7.57
N GLU A 332 -7.19 2.10 7.89
CA GLU A 332 -6.38 2.84 6.90
C GLU A 332 -5.37 1.92 6.19
N SER A 333 -4.69 1.07 6.97
CA SER A 333 -3.66 0.15 6.50
C SER A 333 -4.17 -0.96 5.56
N LEU A 334 -5.49 -1.07 5.35
CA LEU A 334 -6.07 -1.92 4.29
C LEU A 334 -5.78 -1.36 2.89
N VAL A 335 -5.73 -0.03 2.75
CA VAL A 335 -5.64 0.63 1.45
C VAL A 335 -4.18 0.85 1.03
N ILE A 336 -3.29 1.09 1.99
CA ILE A 336 -1.87 1.40 1.72
C ILE A 336 -1.16 0.34 0.85
N PRO A 337 -1.29 -0.98 1.11
CA PRO A 337 -0.69 -2.00 0.25
C PRO A 337 -1.22 -1.96 -1.18
N LEU A 338 -2.50 -1.67 -1.37
CA LEU A 338 -3.14 -1.59 -2.70
C LEU A 338 -2.60 -0.39 -3.49
N THR A 339 -2.44 0.76 -2.82
CA THR A 339 -1.77 1.92 -3.41
C THR A 339 -0.36 1.60 -3.85
N ARG A 340 0.42 0.88 -3.02
CA ARG A 340 1.78 0.47 -3.36
C ARG A 340 1.84 -0.60 -4.45
N MET A 341 0.85 -1.50 -4.52
CA MET A 341 0.68 -2.44 -5.62
C MET A 341 0.43 -1.72 -6.93
N TRP A 342 -0.49 -0.75 -6.96
CA TRP A 342 -0.78 0.04 -8.15
C TRP A 342 0.44 0.83 -8.64
N LEU A 343 1.16 1.48 -7.73
CA LEU A 343 2.41 2.18 -8.06
C LEU A 343 3.50 1.20 -8.57
N GLY A 344 3.60 0.01 -7.98
CA GLY A 344 4.48 -1.05 -8.48
C GLY A 344 4.10 -1.50 -9.89
N PHE A 345 2.80 -1.55 -10.21
CA PHE A 345 2.33 -1.86 -11.56
C PHE A 345 2.64 -0.75 -12.56
N ARG A 346 2.50 0.51 -12.14
CA ARG A 346 2.94 1.67 -12.91
C ARG A 346 4.45 1.62 -13.20
N GLU A 347 5.27 1.23 -12.22
CA GLU A 347 6.71 1.01 -12.44
C GLU A 347 6.97 -0.15 -13.43
N ALA A 348 6.20 -1.24 -13.36
CA ALA A 348 6.29 -2.33 -14.34
C ALA A 348 5.98 -1.84 -15.76
N ALA A 349 4.95 -1.00 -15.92
CA ALA A 349 4.58 -0.39 -17.18
C ALA A 349 5.72 0.49 -17.74
N ASP A 350 6.34 1.31 -16.89
CA ASP A 350 7.51 2.12 -17.26
C ASP A 350 8.70 1.27 -17.69
N ASP A 351 9.04 0.26 -16.89
CA ASP A 351 10.14 -0.66 -17.19
C ASP A 351 9.89 -1.35 -18.54
N LEU A 352 8.64 -1.75 -18.81
CA LEU A 352 8.25 -2.37 -20.08
C LEU A 352 8.39 -1.40 -21.26
N LEU A 353 7.96 -0.14 -21.11
CA LEU A 353 8.06 0.91 -22.14
C LEU A 353 9.52 1.22 -22.48
N ARG A 354 10.44 1.17 -21.51
CA ARG A 354 11.88 1.44 -21.73
C ARG A 354 12.67 0.26 -22.30
N ARG A 355 12.22 -0.99 -22.11
CA ARG A 355 12.94 -2.20 -22.55
C ARG A 355 12.88 -2.41 -24.06
N ASP A 356 13.97 -2.93 -24.63
CA ASP A 356 13.97 -3.53 -25.95
C ASP A 356 13.47 -4.99 -25.82
N LEU A 357 12.18 -5.18 -26.13
CA LEU A 357 11.52 -6.48 -25.97
C LEU A 357 12.02 -7.51 -26.97
N ASP A 358 12.35 -7.10 -28.20
CA ASP A 358 12.88 -8.00 -29.22
C ASP A 358 14.23 -8.57 -28.79
N ALA A 359 15.14 -7.72 -28.30
CA ALA A 359 16.43 -8.15 -27.78
C ALA A 359 16.28 -9.04 -26.53
N GLN A 360 15.35 -8.69 -25.62
CA GLN A 360 15.10 -9.48 -24.42
C GLN A 360 14.55 -10.88 -24.75
N PHE A 361 13.60 -10.97 -25.67
CA PHE A 361 13.03 -12.24 -26.09
C PHE A 361 14.07 -13.11 -26.79
N ASP A 362 14.87 -12.55 -27.70
CA ASP A 362 15.91 -13.31 -28.39
C ASP A 362 16.99 -13.83 -27.43
N ALA A 363 17.39 -13.02 -26.44
CA ALA A 363 18.31 -13.43 -25.38
C ALA A 363 17.76 -14.59 -24.53
N ALA A 364 16.46 -14.55 -24.20
CA ALA A 364 15.79 -15.59 -23.42
C ALA A 364 15.70 -16.93 -24.17
N ILE A 365 15.52 -16.88 -25.48
CA ILE A 365 15.40 -18.06 -26.33
C ILE A 365 16.77 -18.68 -26.67
N THR A 366 17.80 -17.84 -26.87
CA THR A 366 19.15 -18.31 -27.25
C THR A 366 19.97 -18.81 -26.05
N GLY A 367 19.61 -18.40 -24.84
CA GLY A 367 20.34 -18.73 -23.61
C GLY A 367 21.65 -17.95 -23.42
N GLU A 368 22.00 -17.06 -24.36
CA GLU A 368 23.20 -16.22 -24.34
C GLU A 368 23.06 -14.98 -23.41
N GLY A 369 21.84 -14.72 -22.90
CA GLY A 369 21.54 -13.63 -21.95
C GLY A 369 20.67 -14.09 -20.78
N ALA A 370 21.16 -15.06 -19.98
CA ALA A 370 20.43 -15.61 -18.84
C ALA A 370 19.86 -14.54 -17.90
N ASP A 371 20.59 -13.44 -17.66
CA ASP A 371 20.15 -12.35 -16.78
C ASP A 371 18.98 -11.53 -17.33
N GLN A 372 18.83 -11.46 -18.67
CA GLN A 372 17.74 -10.73 -19.34
C GLN A 372 16.47 -11.59 -19.42
N ALA A 373 16.64 -12.92 -19.50
CA ALA A 373 15.57 -13.91 -19.40
C ALA A 373 14.98 -14.00 -17.97
N GLU A 374 15.80 -13.74 -16.96
CA GLU A 374 15.46 -13.77 -15.51
C GLU A 374 14.53 -12.62 -15.06
N GLN A 375 14.02 -11.80 -16.00
CA GLN A 375 13.02 -10.76 -15.72
C GLN A 375 11.64 -11.05 -16.34
N LEU A 376 11.47 -12.21 -16.98
CA LEU A 376 10.20 -12.63 -17.57
C LEU A 376 9.32 -13.36 -16.55
N PRO A 377 8.01 -13.09 -16.51
CA PRO A 377 7.07 -13.81 -15.65
C PRO A 377 7.05 -15.31 -15.93
N THR A 378 6.64 -16.11 -14.95
CA THR A 378 6.73 -17.59 -14.99
C THR A 378 6.08 -18.21 -16.23
N LYS A 379 4.87 -17.76 -16.64
CA LYS A 379 4.22 -18.31 -17.85
C LYS A 379 4.98 -17.97 -19.13
N THR A 380 5.37 -16.70 -19.31
CA THR A 380 6.15 -16.26 -20.47
C THR A 380 7.50 -16.97 -20.55
N ARG A 381 8.14 -17.14 -19.39
CA ARG A 381 9.42 -17.87 -19.27
C ARG A 381 9.28 -19.33 -19.66
N ARG A 382 8.20 -20.02 -19.27
CA ARG A 382 7.94 -21.40 -19.69
C ARG A 382 7.88 -21.54 -21.21
N ILE A 383 7.23 -20.59 -21.88
CA ILE A 383 7.17 -20.54 -23.35
C ILE A 383 8.57 -20.28 -23.93
N ALA A 384 9.34 -19.34 -23.36
CA ALA A 384 10.72 -19.07 -23.77
C ALA A 384 11.62 -20.30 -23.62
N GLU A 385 11.54 -21.02 -22.49
CA GLU A 385 12.28 -22.28 -22.24
C GLU A 385 11.91 -23.37 -23.27
N THR A 386 10.64 -23.43 -23.69
CA THR A 386 10.18 -24.34 -24.74
C THR A 386 10.79 -24.00 -26.10
N PHE A 387 10.79 -22.72 -26.49
CA PHE A 387 11.47 -22.27 -27.71
C PHE A 387 12.98 -22.49 -27.65
N ALA A 388 13.61 -22.25 -26.49
CA ALA A 388 15.04 -22.47 -26.31
C ALA A 388 15.42 -23.94 -26.52
N ALA A 389 14.62 -24.87 -26.00
CA ALA A 389 14.79 -26.30 -26.23
C ALA A 389 14.62 -26.68 -27.70
N ALA A 390 13.58 -26.14 -28.37
CA ALA A 390 13.33 -26.39 -29.79
C ALA A 390 14.45 -25.84 -30.69
N ILE A 391 14.92 -24.62 -30.45
CA ILE A 391 16.01 -24.01 -31.25
C ILE A 391 17.35 -24.69 -30.97
N THR A 392 17.58 -25.16 -29.75
CA THR A 392 18.75 -26.00 -29.45
C THR A 392 18.70 -27.30 -30.26
N LEU A 393 17.52 -27.89 -30.44
CA LEU A 393 17.34 -29.06 -31.30
C LEU A 393 17.59 -28.72 -32.77
N GLU A 394 17.00 -27.64 -33.31
CA GLU A 394 17.24 -27.16 -34.68
C GLU A 394 18.73 -26.95 -34.97
N ARG A 395 19.44 -26.26 -34.07
CA ARG A 395 20.89 -26.04 -34.22
C ARG A 395 21.68 -27.37 -34.22
N ARG A 396 21.23 -28.38 -33.48
CA ARG A 396 21.86 -29.71 -33.45
C ARG A 396 21.56 -30.54 -34.69
N THR A 397 20.35 -30.47 -35.24
CA THR A 397 19.92 -31.32 -36.37
C THR A 397 20.14 -30.66 -37.74
N GLU A 398 19.89 -29.36 -37.85
CA GLU A 398 19.89 -28.59 -39.11
C GLU A 398 21.07 -27.61 -39.19
N GLY A 399 21.85 -27.47 -38.12
CA GLY A 399 23.05 -26.61 -38.06
C GLY A 399 22.77 -25.10 -37.96
N ARG A 400 21.50 -24.69 -38.02
CA ARG A 400 21.06 -23.29 -37.93
C ARG A 400 19.66 -23.20 -37.30
N ARG A 401 19.28 -21.99 -36.89
CA ARG A 401 17.89 -21.68 -36.51
C ARG A 401 17.03 -21.62 -37.79
N VAL A 402 15.91 -22.32 -37.78
CA VAL A 402 14.86 -22.26 -38.82
C VAL A 402 13.67 -21.45 -38.33
N THR A 403 13.33 -21.53 -37.05
CA THR A 403 12.21 -20.76 -36.48
C THR A 403 12.42 -19.25 -36.62
N PRO A 404 11.53 -18.48 -37.27
CA PRO A 404 11.66 -17.03 -37.41
C PRO A 404 11.61 -16.27 -36.07
N ALA A 405 12.31 -15.12 -35.99
CA ALA A 405 12.31 -14.28 -34.78
C ALA A 405 10.92 -13.71 -34.45
N TRP A 406 10.22 -13.18 -35.47
CA TRP A 406 8.86 -12.64 -35.31
C TRP A 406 7.87 -13.65 -34.72
N TRP A 407 8.05 -14.95 -35.03
CA TRP A 407 7.17 -16.00 -34.53
C TRP A 407 7.34 -16.15 -33.02
N ALA A 408 8.57 -16.22 -32.53
CA ALA A 408 8.81 -16.33 -31.10
C ALA A 408 8.40 -15.04 -30.35
N ASN A 409 8.69 -13.87 -30.91
CA ASN A 409 8.33 -12.58 -30.30
C ASN A 409 6.81 -12.42 -30.18
N HIS A 410 6.04 -12.85 -31.19
CA HIS A 410 4.59 -12.86 -31.13
C HIS A 410 4.05 -13.66 -29.93
N TYR A 411 4.49 -14.91 -29.74
CA TYR A 411 3.98 -15.76 -28.65
C TYR A 411 4.42 -15.30 -27.27
N LEU A 412 5.65 -14.79 -27.15
CA LEU A 412 6.17 -14.25 -25.90
C LEU A 412 5.46 -12.95 -25.53
N ALA A 413 5.28 -12.02 -26.48
CA ALA A 413 4.52 -10.79 -26.28
C ALA A 413 3.06 -11.07 -25.92
N ARG A 414 2.41 -12.04 -26.58
CA ARG A 414 1.04 -12.46 -26.26
C ARG A 414 0.93 -12.97 -24.81
N THR A 415 1.85 -13.82 -24.39
CA THR A 415 1.82 -14.39 -23.03
C THR A 415 2.12 -13.33 -21.98
N LEU A 416 3.05 -12.42 -22.27
CA LEU A 416 3.34 -11.27 -21.41
C LEU A 416 2.16 -10.30 -21.32
N SER A 417 1.45 -10.10 -22.44
CA SER A 417 0.21 -9.30 -22.52
C SER A 417 -0.92 -9.89 -21.68
N ASP A 418 -1.08 -11.22 -21.68
CA ASP A 418 -2.04 -11.92 -20.82
C ASP A 418 -1.70 -11.76 -19.33
N GLU A 419 -0.43 -11.88 -18.95
CA GLU A 419 0.02 -11.66 -17.57
C GLU A 419 -0.15 -10.21 -17.12
N PHE A 420 0.16 -9.25 -17.99
CA PHE A 420 0.01 -7.82 -17.71
C PHE A 420 -1.47 -7.45 -17.53
N LEU A 421 -2.35 -7.95 -18.41
CA LEU A 421 -3.79 -7.75 -18.30
C LEU A 421 -4.38 -8.45 -17.05
N THR A 422 -3.93 -9.66 -16.75
CA THR A 422 -4.33 -10.39 -15.54
C THR A 422 -3.92 -9.62 -14.29
N THR A 423 -2.73 -9.02 -14.29
CA THR A 423 -2.24 -8.15 -13.21
C THR A 423 -3.14 -6.94 -13.04
N HIS A 424 -3.45 -6.24 -14.14
CA HIS A 424 -4.35 -5.09 -14.11
C HIS A 424 -5.72 -5.47 -13.51
N LYS A 425 -6.37 -6.52 -14.03
CA LYS A 425 -7.68 -7.00 -13.56
C LYS A 425 -7.66 -7.41 -12.08
N SER A 426 -6.62 -8.13 -11.66
CA SER A 426 -6.53 -8.64 -10.29
C SER A 426 -6.32 -7.51 -9.28
N ILE A 427 -5.55 -6.48 -9.63
CA ILE A 427 -5.37 -5.30 -8.77
C ILE A 427 -6.67 -4.51 -8.68
N VAL A 428 -7.32 -4.21 -9.81
CA VAL A 428 -8.61 -3.49 -9.81
C VAL A 428 -9.64 -4.24 -8.96
N GLY A 429 -9.79 -5.56 -9.15
CA GLY A 429 -10.70 -6.37 -8.34
C GLY A 429 -10.36 -6.38 -6.84
N ALA A 430 -9.08 -6.29 -6.47
CA ALA A 430 -8.68 -6.16 -5.07
C ALA A 430 -8.98 -4.76 -4.51
N ILE A 431 -8.78 -3.70 -5.32
CA ILE A 431 -9.15 -2.32 -4.96
C ILE A 431 -10.64 -2.24 -4.67
N ASP A 432 -11.49 -2.75 -5.57
CA ASP A 432 -12.94 -2.89 -5.40
C ASP A 432 -13.33 -3.49 -4.04
N ALA A 433 -12.82 -4.70 -3.78
CA ALA A 433 -13.21 -5.50 -2.63
C ALA A 433 -12.71 -4.95 -1.28
N ARG A 434 -11.65 -4.13 -1.26
CA ARG A 434 -11.02 -3.63 -0.03
C ARG A 434 -11.27 -2.15 0.23
N THR A 435 -11.83 -1.44 -0.74
CA THR A 435 -12.20 -0.03 -0.58
C THR A 435 -13.72 0.11 -0.58
N THR A 436 -14.37 0.18 -1.75
CA THR A 436 -15.81 0.44 -1.88
C THR A 436 -16.66 -0.56 -1.11
N GLU A 437 -16.41 -1.87 -1.28
CA GLU A 437 -17.17 -2.90 -0.57
C GLU A 437 -16.91 -2.87 0.95
N GLN A 438 -15.67 -2.58 1.36
CA GLN A 438 -15.29 -2.54 2.77
C GLN A 438 -15.85 -1.31 3.50
N VAL A 439 -15.89 -0.14 2.83
CA VAL A 439 -16.55 1.07 3.35
C VAL A 439 -18.04 0.79 3.59
N ALA A 440 -18.71 0.14 2.63
CA ALA A 440 -20.11 -0.27 2.79
C ALA A 440 -20.31 -1.28 3.94
N ALA A 441 -19.36 -2.22 4.12
CA ALA A 441 -19.38 -3.15 5.23
C ALA A 441 -19.26 -2.45 6.59
N PHE A 442 -18.32 -1.51 6.75
CA PHE A 442 -18.18 -0.74 8.00
C PHE A 442 -19.39 0.13 8.32
N ARG A 443 -20.03 0.73 7.30
CA ARG A 443 -21.31 1.44 7.46
C ARG A 443 -22.39 0.52 7.98
N THR A 444 -22.54 -0.67 7.39
CA THR A 444 -23.51 -1.68 7.84
C THR A 444 -23.24 -2.13 9.27
N ALA A 445 -21.97 -2.23 9.67
CA ALA A 445 -21.54 -2.56 11.02
C ALA A 445 -21.65 -1.39 12.03
N ARG A 446 -22.16 -0.21 11.62
CA ARG A 446 -22.25 1.01 12.43
C ARG A 446 -20.89 1.46 12.98
N ARG A 447 -19.87 1.40 12.13
CA ARG A 447 -18.51 1.90 12.39
C ARG A 447 -18.19 3.05 11.43
N PRO A 448 -18.82 4.24 11.60
CA PRO A 448 -18.61 5.39 10.72
C PRO A 448 -17.16 5.89 10.78
N ASP A 449 -16.48 5.72 11.92
CA ASP A 449 -15.07 6.02 12.12
C ASP A 449 -14.17 5.23 11.16
N LEU A 450 -14.35 3.91 11.10
CA LEU A 450 -13.57 3.04 10.21
C LEU A 450 -13.93 3.27 8.74
N ALA A 451 -15.22 3.47 8.45
CA ALA A 451 -15.69 3.77 7.10
C ALA A 451 -15.06 5.06 6.57
N ALA A 452 -14.98 6.12 7.38
CA ALA A 452 -14.41 7.40 6.99
C ALA A 452 -12.91 7.30 6.71
N VAL A 453 -12.14 6.66 7.59
CA VAL A 453 -10.68 6.49 7.42
C VAL A 453 -10.37 5.68 6.16
N THR A 454 -11.05 4.56 5.94
CA THR A 454 -10.86 3.75 4.74
C THR A 454 -11.28 4.51 3.47
N ALA A 455 -12.38 5.27 3.53
CA ALA A 455 -12.84 6.07 2.39
C ALA A 455 -11.84 7.19 2.04
N ILE A 456 -11.30 7.91 3.02
CA ILE A 456 -10.29 8.96 2.81
C ILE A 456 -9.03 8.36 2.16
N ALA A 457 -8.52 7.25 2.68
CA ALA A 457 -7.38 6.56 2.08
C ALA A 457 -7.68 6.07 0.65
N ALA A 458 -8.91 5.62 0.39
CA ALA A 458 -9.35 5.18 -0.93
C ALA A 458 -9.41 6.33 -1.95
N LEU A 459 -9.72 7.57 -1.55
CA LEU A 459 -9.72 8.72 -2.46
C LEU A 459 -8.33 8.94 -3.09
N GLU A 460 -7.27 8.85 -2.29
CA GLU A 460 -5.88 8.96 -2.80
C GLU A 460 -5.57 7.83 -3.78
N LEU A 461 -5.98 6.61 -3.46
CA LEU A 461 -5.81 5.45 -4.33
C LEU A 461 -6.52 5.64 -5.67
N PHE A 462 -7.79 6.05 -5.68
CA PHE A 462 -8.54 6.27 -6.92
C PHE A 462 -7.91 7.35 -7.78
N HIS A 463 -7.47 8.46 -7.18
CA HIS A 463 -6.75 9.50 -7.91
C HIS A 463 -5.45 8.97 -8.55
N LYS A 464 -4.67 8.15 -7.83
CA LYS A 464 -3.47 7.51 -8.41
C LYS A 464 -3.80 6.51 -9.51
N VAL A 465 -4.93 5.81 -9.40
CA VAL A 465 -5.42 4.92 -10.48
C VAL A 465 -5.71 5.73 -11.73
N GLU A 466 -6.48 6.79 -11.60
CA GLU A 466 -6.83 7.72 -12.68
C GLU A 466 -5.58 8.28 -13.37
N VAL A 467 -4.66 8.89 -12.61
CA VAL A 467 -3.45 9.54 -13.13
C VAL A 467 -2.50 8.57 -13.85
N HIS A 468 -2.44 7.31 -13.41
CA HIS A 468 -1.45 6.35 -13.92
C HIS A 468 -1.99 5.36 -14.97
N THR A 469 -3.31 5.30 -15.15
CA THR A 469 -3.95 4.43 -16.16
C THR A 469 -3.41 4.66 -17.58
N PRO A 470 -3.19 5.91 -18.07
CA PRO A 470 -2.68 6.13 -19.42
C PRO A 470 -1.36 5.40 -19.73
N ALA A 471 -0.42 5.40 -18.79
CA ALA A 471 0.87 4.73 -18.98
C ALA A 471 0.75 3.19 -19.00
N ILE A 472 -0.20 2.63 -18.25
CA ILE A 472 -0.52 1.19 -18.27
C ILE A 472 -1.12 0.81 -19.63
N THR A 473 -2.02 1.65 -20.17
CA THR A 473 -2.62 1.47 -21.49
C THR A 473 -1.56 1.54 -22.60
N GLU A 474 -0.61 2.47 -22.50
CA GLU A 474 0.51 2.60 -23.44
C GLU A 474 1.42 1.34 -23.42
N ALA A 475 1.75 0.84 -22.22
CA ALA A 475 2.53 -0.39 -22.07
C ALA A 475 1.83 -1.61 -22.71
N GLN A 476 0.51 -1.71 -22.55
CA GLN A 476 -0.31 -2.73 -23.20
C GLN A 476 -0.31 -2.59 -24.73
N ALA A 477 -0.38 -1.35 -25.25
CA ALA A 477 -0.30 -1.08 -26.68
C ALA A 477 1.07 -1.47 -27.27
N LYS A 478 2.17 -1.25 -26.54
CA LYS A 478 3.51 -1.71 -26.93
C LYS A 478 3.60 -3.23 -27.03
N LEU A 479 2.95 -3.98 -26.15
CA LEU A 479 2.89 -5.45 -26.29
C LEU A 479 2.07 -5.83 -27.53
N ALA A 480 0.95 -5.16 -27.77
CA ALA A 480 0.10 -5.37 -28.93
C ALA A 480 0.81 -5.06 -30.26
N SER A 481 1.84 -4.21 -30.29
CA SER A 481 2.60 -3.94 -31.53
C SER A 481 3.39 -5.14 -32.05
N HIS A 482 3.62 -6.16 -31.23
CA HIS A 482 4.30 -7.41 -31.62
C HIS A 482 3.32 -8.45 -32.19
N ARG A 483 2.03 -8.10 -32.27
CA ARG A 483 0.99 -8.89 -32.92
C ARG A 483 1.30 -9.03 -34.41
N ASN A 484 1.15 -10.25 -34.96
CA ASN A 484 1.47 -10.51 -36.36
C ASN A 484 0.21 -10.97 -37.09
N PRO A 485 -0.24 -10.27 -38.14
CA PRO A 485 -1.49 -10.57 -38.84
C PRO A 485 -1.49 -11.91 -39.59
N ASN A 486 -0.32 -12.52 -39.80
CA ASN A 486 -0.18 -13.78 -40.53
C ASN A 486 -0.58 -15.02 -39.69
N THR A 487 -0.98 -14.86 -38.43
CA THR A 487 -1.46 -15.96 -37.59
C THR A 487 -2.98 -16.05 -37.64
N GLU A 488 -3.52 -17.05 -38.34
CA GLU A 488 -4.96 -17.22 -38.62
C GLU A 488 -5.86 -17.49 -37.38
N ASN A 489 -5.31 -17.55 -36.16
CA ASN A 489 -6.03 -18.01 -34.98
C ASN A 489 -5.53 -17.32 -33.68
N GLU A 490 -5.83 -16.04 -33.51
CA GLU A 490 -5.26 -15.24 -32.41
C GLU A 490 -6.09 -15.27 -31.13
N LEU A 491 -5.63 -16.05 -30.15
CA LEU A 491 -6.04 -15.96 -28.74
C LEU A 491 -5.36 -14.76 -28.03
N TRP A 492 -5.33 -13.59 -28.67
CA TRP A 492 -4.79 -12.39 -28.01
C TRP A 492 -5.77 -11.92 -26.92
N PRO A 493 -5.27 -11.49 -25.76
CA PRO A 493 -6.12 -11.08 -24.65
C PRO A 493 -6.89 -9.81 -25.00
N ASP A 494 -8.18 -9.79 -24.65
CA ASP A 494 -9.05 -8.65 -24.90
C ASP A 494 -8.80 -7.49 -23.91
N THR A 495 -8.25 -6.41 -24.43
CA THR A 495 -7.88 -5.21 -23.67
C THR A 495 -9.05 -4.26 -23.41
N SER A 496 -10.19 -4.44 -24.08
CA SER A 496 -11.37 -3.58 -23.90
C SER A 496 -12.06 -3.75 -22.53
N SER A 497 -11.74 -4.85 -21.84
CA SER A 497 -12.39 -5.28 -20.60
C SER A 497 -11.89 -4.60 -19.31
N VAL A 498 -10.96 -3.65 -19.39
CA VAL A 498 -10.35 -3.00 -18.19
C VAL A 498 -10.42 -1.49 -18.29
N GLU A 499 -11.65 -0.98 -18.26
CA GLU A 499 -11.89 0.45 -18.05
C GLU A 499 -11.79 0.73 -16.54
N SER A 500 -10.85 1.59 -16.14
CA SER A 500 -10.72 1.99 -14.75
C SER A 500 -11.92 2.88 -14.40
N ARG A 501 -12.97 2.31 -13.81
CA ARG A 501 -14.10 3.06 -13.21
C ARG A 501 -13.68 3.85 -11.95
N ALA A 502 -12.43 4.27 -11.88
CA ALA A 502 -11.80 4.90 -10.72
C ALA A 502 -12.39 6.29 -10.44
N GLU A 503 -12.68 7.06 -11.48
CA GLU A 503 -13.35 8.37 -11.35
C GLU A 503 -14.75 8.21 -10.75
N GLU A 504 -15.57 7.32 -11.33
CA GLU A 504 -16.90 7.00 -10.81
C GLU A 504 -16.86 6.56 -9.33
N LYS A 505 -15.88 5.73 -8.98
CA LYS A 505 -15.68 5.28 -7.59
C LYS A 505 -15.20 6.37 -6.66
N ARG A 506 -14.33 7.27 -7.13
CA ARG A 506 -13.87 8.45 -6.38
C ARG A 506 -15.08 9.30 -6.04
N THR A 507 -15.92 9.60 -7.04
CA THR A 507 -17.18 10.34 -6.88
C THR A 507 -18.12 9.65 -5.88
N ALA A 508 -18.39 8.35 -6.05
CA ALA A 508 -19.25 7.59 -5.14
C ALA A 508 -18.72 7.56 -3.70
N THR A 509 -17.40 7.47 -3.53
CA THR A 509 -16.74 7.46 -2.20
C THR A 509 -16.83 8.83 -1.53
N THR A 510 -16.64 9.92 -2.27
CA THR A 510 -16.83 11.28 -1.75
C THR A 510 -18.28 11.53 -1.33
N VAL A 511 -19.26 11.04 -2.11
CA VAL A 511 -20.67 11.08 -1.71
C VAL A 511 -20.92 10.26 -0.44
N SER A 512 -20.34 9.07 -0.33
CA SER A 512 -20.44 8.27 0.89
C SER A 512 -19.80 8.95 2.11
N LEU A 513 -18.75 9.77 1.93
CA LEU A 513 -18.19 10.58 3.01
C LEU A 513 -19.15 11.68 3.45
N GLY A 514 -19.83 12.34 2.50
CA GLY A 514 -20.87 13.34 2.80
C GLY A 514 -22.01 12.75 3.65
N GLU A 515 -22.44 11.53 3.34
CA GLU A 515 -23.46 10.81 4.12
C GLU A 515 -23.00 10.41 5.53
N LEU A 516 -21.68 10.31 5.77
CA LEU A 516 -21.11 9.95 7.07
C LEU A 516 -20.94 11.15 8.01
N LEU A 517 -20.95 12.38 7.49
CA LEU A 517 -20.70 13.59 8.30
C LEU A 517 -21.57 13.68 9.57
N PRO A 518 -22.89 13.42 9.53
CA PRO A 518 -23.72 13.52 10.74
C PRO A 518 -23.33 12.52 11.83
N GLU A 519 -22.82 11.34 11.46
CA GLU A 519 -22.39 10.29 12.38
C GLU A 519 -20.99 10.53 12.94
N LEU A 520 -20.20 11.40 12.30
CA LEU A 520 -18.84 11.74 12.72
C LEU A 520 -18.77 12.99 13.61
N ARG A 521 -19.88 13.70 13.81
CA ARG A 521 -19.97 14.95 14.57
C ARG A 521 -19.28 14.87 15.93
N SER A 522 -18.58 15.94 16.27
CA SER A 522 -17.89 16.11 17.55
C SER A 522 -18.08 17.53 18.06
N ASP A 523 -18.37 17.70 19.35
CA ASP A 523 -18.65 19.03 19.92
C ASP A 523 -17.38 19.87 20.10
N ARG A 524 -16.23 19.20 20.23
CA ARG A 524 -14.90 19.82 20.37
C ARG A 524 -13.86 18.98 19.64
N PHE A 525 -12.76 19.60 19.22
CA PHE A 525 -11.56 18.90 18.78
C PHE A 525 -10.81 18.30 19.99
N GLU A 526 -10.56 17.01 19.90
CA GLU A 526 -9.77 16.24 20.86
C GLU A 526 -8.38 15.99 20.29
N SER A 527 -7.33 16.49 20.96
CA SER A 527 -5.96 16.42 20.42
C SER A 527 -5.33 15.03 20.44
N ASP A 528 -5.94 14.08 21.15
CA ASP A 528 -5.51 12.69 21.27
C ASP A 528 -6.06 11.77 20.17
N ALA A 529 -6.95 12.28 19.31
CA ALA A 529 -7.57 11.54 18.21
C ALA A 529 -7.48 12.29 16.87
N PRO A 530 -7.50 11.58 15.72
CA PRO A 530 -7.59 12.22 14.41
C PRO A 530 -8.94 12.92 14.22
N ASP A 531 -8.91 14.12 13.62
CA ASP A 531 -10.11 14.89 13.31
C ASP A 531 -10.82 14.37 12.06
N LEU A 532 -11.49 13.21 12.19
CA LEU A 532 -12.18 12.58 11.07
C LEU A 532 -13.32 13.43 10.51
N TYR A 533 -14.06 14.13 11.36
CA TYR A 533 -15.14 15.01 10.94
C TYR A 533 -14.62 16.20 10.13
N GLY A 534 -13.64 16.94 10.67
CA GLY A 534 -13.05 18.08 9.99
C GLY A 534 -12.37 17.68 8.69
N GLN A 535 -11.65 16.55 8.68
CA GLN A 535 -11.01 16.02 7.47
C GLN A 535 -12.04 15.61 6.42
N ALA A 536 -13.07 14.83 6.78
CA ALA A 536 -14.12 14.42 5.86
C ALA A 536 -14.87 15.62 5.28
N TYR A 537 -15.19 16.62 6.11
CA TYR A 537 -15.86 17.85 5.65
C TYR A 537 -15.05 18.56 4.56
N GLN A 538 -13.73 18.66 4.69
CA GLN A 538 -12.88 19.30 3.67
C GLN A 538 -12.88 18.51 2.35
N PHE A 539 -12.82 17.17 2.40
CA PHE A 539 -12.91 16.34 1.20
C PHE A 539 -14.29 16.46 0.51
N VAL A 540 -15.37 16.50 1.28
CA VAL A 540 -16.74 16.67 0.77
C VAL A 540 -16.90 18.07 0.16
N ARG A 541 -16.38 19.12 0.80
CA ARG A 541 -16.42 20.50 0.27
C ARG A 541 -15.63 20.62 -1.03
N GLN A 542 -14.45 20.01 -1.11
CA GLN A 542 -13.68 19.98 -2.35
C GLN A 542 -14.39 19.18 -3.44
N GLY A 543 -14.97 18.03 -3.10
CA GLY A 543 -15.77 17.25 -4.04
C GLY A 543 -17.00 18.00 -4.56
N ALA A 544 -17.66 18.79 -3.72
CA ALA A 544 -18.77 19.65 -4.15
C ALA A 544 -18.28 20.71 -5.15
N PHE A 545 -17.14 21.34 -4.88
CA PHE A 545 -16.51 22.29 -5.80
C PHE A 545 -16.21 21.63 -7.16
N ASP A 546 -15.50 20.51 -7.15
CA ASP A 546 -15.13 19.79 -8.37
C ASP A 546 -16.38 19.33 -9.16
N ALA A 547 -17.41 18.83 -8.48
CA ALA A 547 -18.65 18.37 -9.11
C ALA A 547 -19.46 19.51 -9.75
N ILE A 548 -19.51 20.68 -9.11
CA ILE A 548 -20.15 21.88 -9.69
C ILE A 548 -19.36 22.35 -10.91
N LEU A 549 -18.03 22.41 -10.78
CA LEU A 549 -17.14 22.89 -11.84
C LEU A 549 -17.18 21.98 -13.09
N ASN A 550 -17.26 20.67 -12.89
CA ASN A 550 -17.32 19.68 -13.97
C ASN A 550 -18.74 19.43 -14.52
N GLY A 551 -19.78 20.06 -13.95
CA GLY A 551 -21.16 19.91 -14.39
C GLY A 551 -21.86 18.61 -13.98
N ASP A 552 -21.32 17.85 -13.01
CA ASP A 552 -22.01 16.66 -12.45
C ASP A 552 -23.11 17.08 -11.47
N ARG A 553 -24.27 17.42 -12.02
CA ARG A 553 -25.43 17.93 -11.29
C ARG A 553 -25.89 17.02 -10.15
N THR A 554 -25.86 15.70 -10.37
CA THR A 554 -26.40 14.73 -9.41
C THR A 554 -25.53 14.66 -8.16
N THR A 555 -24.22 14.58 -8.36
CA THR A 555 -23.23 14.57 -7.28
C THR A 555 -23.15 15.94 -6.60
N ALA A 556 -23.09 17.02 -7.40
CA ALA A 556 -22.99 18.38 -6.91
C ALA A 556 -24.14 18.73 -5.96
N ALA A 557 -25.39 18.40 -6.33
CA ALA A 557 -26.56 18.64 -5.50
C ALA A 557 -26.49 17.91 -4.14
N ARG A 558 -26.06 16.64 -4.16
CA ARG A 558 -25.96 15.81 -2.94
C ARG A 558 -24.86 16.31 -2.01
N LEU A 559 -23.68 16.59 -2.55
CA LEU A 559 -22.55 17.08 -1.76
C LEU A 559 -22.80 18.50 -1.22
N TYR A 560 -23.42 19.37 -2.02
CA TYR A 560 -23.80 20.71 -1.57
C TYR A 560 -24.75 20.64 -0.38
N ALA A 561 -25.82 19.83 -0.49
CA ALA A 561 -26.77 19.64 0.61
C ALA A 561 -26.09 19.10 1.88
N ALA A 562 -25.21 18.09 1.74
CA ALA A 562 -24.46 17.56 2.87
C ALA A 562 -23.57 18.62 3.54
N ILE A 563 -22.93 19.51 2.79
CA ILE A 563 -22.16 20.62 3.35
C ILE A 563 -23.06 21.65 4.04
N PHE A 564 -24.16 22.04 3.38
CA PHE A 564 -25.08 23.06 3.89
C PHE A 564 -25.70 22.65 5.24
N ASP A 565 -26.08 21.37 5.39
CA ASP A 565 -26.66 20.82 6.61
C ASP A 565 -25.67 20.80 7.80
N GLU A 566 -24.37 20.77 7.54
CA GLU A 566 -23.32 20.70 8.57
C GLU A 566 -22.76 22.07 8.99
N VAL A 567 -23.11 23.16 8.28
CA VAL A 567 -22.58 24.51 8.55
C VAL A 567 -22.75 24.90 10.01
N GLY A 568 -23.97 24.81 10.55
CA GLY A 568 -24.26 25.24 11.92
C GLY A 568 -23.43 24.47 12.96
N HIS A 569 -23.38 23.15 12.85
CA HIS A 569 -22.61 22.32 13.78
C HIS A 569 -21.10 22.61 13.70
N LEU A 570 -20.56 22.83 12.50
CA LEU A 570 -19.16 23.18 12.33
C LEU A 570 -18.83 24.55 12.97
N GLN A 571 -19.73 25.53 12.86
CA GLN A 571 -19.57 26.82 13.53
C GLN A 571 -19.57 26.68 15.05
N ASP A 572 -20.52 25.90 15.60
CA ASP A 572 -20.60 25.62 17.04
C ASP A 572 -19.33 24.94 17.56
N ARG A 573 -18.82 23.94 16.83
CA ARG A 573 -17.58 23.24 17.18
C ARG A 573 -16.37 24.18 17.16
N ILE A 574 -16.19 24.97 16.09
CA ILE A 574 -15.07 25.92 15.99
C ILE A 574 -15.15 26.95 17.12
N GLN A 575 -16.35 27.43 17.47
CA GLN A 575 -16.56 28.34 18.58
C GLN A 575 -16.18 27.69 19.92
N ALA A 576 -16.52 26.42 20.14
CA ALA A 576 -16.12 25.67 21.33
C ALA A 576 -14.59 25.51 21.42
N ASP A 577 -13.93 25.18 20.30
CA ASP A 577 -12.47 25.03 20.19
C ASP A 577 -11.71 26.33 20.50
N LEU A 578 -12.28 27.47 20.11
CA LEU A 578 -11.66 28.79 20.24
C LEU A 578 -12.10 29.58 21.49
N SER A 579 -12.91 28.98 22.37
CA SER A 579 -13.44 29.63 23.58
C SER A 579 -12.36 30.26 24.48
N ASP A 580 -11.16 29.68 24.50
CA ASP A 580 -10.01 30.16 25.29
C ASP A 580 -9.15 31.24 24.58
N ARG A 581 -9.44 31.55 23.31
CA ARG A 581 -8.65 32.46 22.46
C ARG A 581 -9.57 33.42 21.71
N THR A 582 -9.99 34.50 22.37
CA THR A 582 -10.87 35.52 21.74
C THR A 582 -10.03 36.59 21.04
N THR A 583 -9.72 36.39 19.76
CA THR A 583 -9.05 37.37 18.89
C THR A 583 -9.88 37.57 17.63
N GLN A 584 -9.69 38.68 16.89
CA GLN A 584 -10.36 38.93 15.60
C GLN A 584 -10.15 37.78 14.59
N GLN A 585 -8.99 37.11 14.64
CA GLN A 585 -8.71 35.90 13.85
C GLN A 585 -9.64 34.72 14.16
N SER A 586 -10.14 34.61 15.40
CA SER A 586 -11.06 33.54 15.82
C SER A 586 -12.44 33.72 15.20
N LEU A 587 -12.89 34.96 15.01
CA LEU A 587 -14.15 35.26 14.34
C LEU A 587 -14.12 34.83 12.86
N GLY A 588 -13.01 35.04 12.16
CA GLY A 588 -12.82 34.58 10.78
C GLY A 588 -13.00 33.07 10.61
N LEU A 589 -12.41 32.29 11.53
CA LEU A 589 -12.54 30.84 11.51
C LEU A 589 -13.99 30.38 11.77
N ILE A 590 -14.73 31.07 12.63
CA ILE A 590 -16.14 30.75 12.95
C ILE A 590 -17.05 31.03 11.74
N VAL A 591 -16.77 32.06 10.94
CA VAL A 591 -17.60 32.39 9.78
C VAL A 591 -17.20 31.65 8.49
N GLU A 592 -16.02 31.05 8.45
CA GLU A 592 -15.52 30.32 7.27
C GLU A 592 -16.48 29.24 6.72
N PRO A 593 -17.18 28.43 7.54
CA PRO A 593 -18.13 27.43 7.03
C PRO A 593 -19.26 28.02 6.20
N ILE A 594 -19.90 29.10 6.68
CA ILE A 594 -21.04 29.72 6.00
C ILE A 594 -20.57 30.48 4.74
N VAL A 595 -19.41 31.15 4.81
CA VAL A 595 -18.81 31.80 3.63
C VAL A 595 -18.45 30.75 2.58
N GLY A 596 -17.90 29.61 2.99
CA GLY A 596 -17.63 28.48 2.10
C GLY A 596 -18.87 27.92 1.41
N ALA A 597 -20.02 27.88 2.10
CA ALA A 597 -21.30 27.50 1.48
C ALA A 597 -21.80 28.56 0.47
N MET A 598 -21.54 29.85 0.73
CA MET A 598 -21.85 30.95 -0.18
C MET A 598 -20.95 30.94 -1.43
N GLU A 599 -19.68 30.58 -1.28
CA GLU A 599 -18.76 30.38 -2.42
C GLU A 599 -19.28 29.31 -3.37
N LEU A 600 -19.64 28.13 -2.84
CA LEU A 600 -20.19 27.05 -3.65
C LEU A 600 -21.53 27.45 -4.30
N ALA A 601 -22.33 28.27 -3.62
CA ALA A 601 -23.58 28.80 -4.15
C ALA A 601 -23.34 29.77 -5.32
N GLY A 602 -22.38 30.68 -5.17
CA GLY A 602 -21.97 31.59 -6.25
C GLY A 602 -21.39 30.85 -7.45
N LEU A 603 -20.58 29.81 -7.21
CA LEU A 603 -20.07 28.94 -8.27
C LEU A 603 -21.21 28.21 -8.99
N ALA A 604 -22.18 27.66 -8.26
CA ALA A 604 -23.34 26.99 -8.84
C ALA A 604 -24.19 27.93 -9.71
N LEU A 605 -24.37 29.18 -9.28
CA LEU A 605 -25.02 30.22 -10.08
C LEU A 605 -24.24 30.50 -11.37
N PHE A 606 -22.92 30.72 -11.25
CA PHE A 606 -22.08 30.98 -12.41
C PHE A 606 -22.12 29.84 -13.42
N MET A 607 -21.92 28.59 -12.97
CA MET A 607 -21.89 27.42 -13.85
C MET A 607 -23.24 27.19 -14.55
N GLN A 608 -24.36 27.42 -13.86
CA GLN A 608 -25.68 27.33 -14.50
C GLN A 608 -25.86 28.38 -15.61
N GLU A 609 -25.32 29.59 -15.42
CA GLU A 609 -25.37 30.66 -16.42
C GLU A 609 -24.37 30.47 -17.58
N LEU A 610 -23.34 29.64 -17.37
CA LEU A 610 -22.34 29.29 -18.38
C LEU A 610 -22.83 28.13 -19.27
N ASP A 611 -23.33 27.06 -18.67
CA ASP A 611 -23.71 25.83 -19.39
C ASP A 611 -25.23 25.75 -19.69
N ASP A 612 -26.01 26.78 -19.35
CA ASP A 612 -27.50 26.84 -19.39
C ASP A 612 -28.22 25.74 -18.54
N GLU A 613 -27.45 24.86 -17.89
CA GLU A 613 -27.90 23.80 -17.00
C GLU A 613 -27.04 23.77 -15.73
N GLY A 614 -27.64 23.50 -14.57
CA GLY A 614 -26.88 23.48 -13.31
C GLY A 614 -27.73 23.12 -12.09
N ILE A 615 -27.18 23.37 -10.90
CA ILE A 615 -27.83 23.07 -9.62
C ILE A 615 -28.35 24.30 -8.87
N TRP A 616 -28.22 25.51 -9.44
CA TRP A 616 -28.51 26.76 -8.74
C TRP A 616 -29.95 26.81 -8.22
N ALA A 617 -30.94 26.28 -8.95
CA ALA A 617 -32.32 26.24 -8.47
C ALA A 617 -32.50 25.46 -7.15
N GLN A 618 -31.73 24.39 -6.95
CA GLN A 618 -31.77 23.57 -5.74
C GLN A 618 -31.07 24.26 -4.58
N VAL A 619 -29.90 24.86 -4.87
CA VAL A 619 -29.14 25.69 -3.91
C VAL A 619 -30.00 26.87 -3.43
N LEU A 620 -30.62 27.58 -4.36
CA LEU A 620 -31.49 28.72 -4.11
C LEU A 620 -32.63 28.37 -3.16
N ALA A 621 -33.26 27.21 -3.35
CA ALA A 621 -34.35 26.74 -2.48
C ALA A 621 -33.89 26.55 -1.03
N GLN A 622 -32.67 26.05 -0.79
CA GLN A 622 -32.14 25.89 0.56
C GLN A 622 -31.90 27.24 1.25
N TRP A 623 -31.33 28.22 0.53
CA TRP A 623 -31.13 29.57 1.06
C TRP A 623 -32.45 30.32 1.30
N ASP A 624 -33.41 30.22 0.39
CA ASP A 624 -34.73 30.85 0.57
C ASP A 624 -35.46 30.26 1.79
N LEU A 625 -35.34 28.94 2.03
CA LEU A 625 -35.86 28.30 3.24
C LEU A 625 -35.19 28.82 4.52
N LEU A 626 -33.85 28.93 4.52
CA LEU A 626 -33.09 29.46 5.66
C LEU A 626 -33.50 30.91 5.99
N ILE A 627 -33.56 31.78 4.97
CA ILE A 627 -33.91 33.19 5.13
C ILE A 627 -35.38 33.35 5.55
N ALA A 628 -36.28 32.52 5.02
CA ALA A 628 -37.68 32.52 5.43
C ALA A 628 -37.86 32.11 6.90
N ALA A 629 -37.06 31.14 7.37
CA ALA A 629 -37.07 30.71 8.77
C ALA A 629 -36.48 31.77 9.72
N ALA A 630 -35.47 32.52 9.27
CA ALA A 630 -34.80 33.55 10.05
C ALA A 630 -34.57 34.82 9.21
N PRO A 631 -35.50 35.80 9.22
CA PRO A 631 -35.42 37.01 8.38
C PRO A 631 -34.20 37.91 8.64
N GLY A 632 -33.52 37.76 9.79
CA GLY A 632 -32.28 38.48 10.11
C GLY A 632 -31.01 37.90 9.44
N THR A 633 -31.11 36.71 8.84
CA THR A 633 -29.99 35.99 8.23
C THR A 633 -29.22 36.82 7.20
N PRO A 634 -29.85 37.59 6.28
CA PRO A 634 -29.11 38.36 5.29
C PRO A 634 -28.09 39.33 5.90
N GLY A 635 -28.47 40.02 6.99
CA GLY A 635 -27.55 40.93 7.69
C GLY A 635 -26.38 40.19 8.36
N MET A 636 -26.62 38.99 8.90
CA MET A 636 -25.58 38.14 9.49
C MET A 636 -24.60 37.62 8.42
N LEU A 637 -25.10 37.22 7.25
CA LEU A 637 -24.27 36.78 6.13
C LEU A 637 -23.37 37.90 5.60
N MET A 638 -23.89 39.13 5.52
CA MET A 638 -23.07 40.30 5.17
C MET A 638 -21.97 40.57 6.18
N ALA A 639 -22.27 40.47 7.48
CA ALA A 639 -21.26 40.64 8.52
C ALA A 639 -20.18 39.55 8.46
N ALA A 640 -20.56 38.30 8.15
CA ALA A 640 -19.63 37.18 7.98
C ALA A 640 -18.61 37.42 6.86
N ILE A 641 -19.04 37.98 5.73
CA ILE A 641 -18.13 38.32 4.62
C ILE A 641 -17.20 39.45 5.00
N ALA A 642 -17.71 40.53 5.59
CA ALA A 642 -16.89 41.66 6.00
C ALA A 642 -15.76 41.23 6.98
N VAL A 643 -16.05 40.29 7.88
CA VAL A 643 -15.04 39.69 8.77
C VAL A 643 -13.99 38.89 7.98
N THR A 644 -14.40 38.18 6.93
CA THR A 644 -13.51 37.34 6.13
C THR A 644 -12.59 38.17 5.24
N ASP A 645 -13.12 39.24 4.64
CA ASP A 645 -12.37 40.14 3.75
C ASP A 645 -11.35 40.99 4.52
N ASP A 646 -11.62 41.31 5.80
CA ASP A 646 -10.71 42.06 6.67
C ASP A 646 -9.57 41.18 7.24
N ILE A 647 -9.72 39.85 7.24
CA ILE A 647 -8.70 38.91 7.74
C ILE A 647 -7.77 38.50 6.58
N PHE A 648 -6.54 39.01 6.64
CA PHE A 648 -5.46 38.80 5.68
C PHE A 648 -5.37 37.35 5.14
N LEU A 649 -5.17 37.23 3.81
CA LEU A 649 -5.05 36.04 2.93
C LEU A 649 -4.20 34.83 3.40
N GLY A 650 -3.55 34.87 4.56
CA GLY A 650 -2.65 33.83 5.07
C GLY A 650 -3.34 32.65 5.78
N GLY A 651 -4.65 32.67 5.95
CA GLY A 651 -5.42 31.58 6.57
C GLY A 651 -5.73 30.42 5.60
N PRO A 652 -6.07 29.22 6.10
CA PRO A 652 -6.40 28.06 5.26
C PRO A 652 -7.54 28.33 4.26
N GLY A 653 -8.57 29.07 4.66
CA GLY A 653 -9.69 29.46 3.78
C GLY A 653 -9.27 30.32 2.60
N GLY A 654 -8.46 31.36 2.84
CA GLY A 654 -7.95 32.25 1.78
C GLY A 654 -7.02 31.55 0.78
N MET A 655 -6.16 30.64 1.26
CA MET A 655 -5.33 29.80 0.39
C MET A 655 -6.18 28.88 -0.49
N ASN A 656 -7.23 28.27 0.07
CA ASN A 656 -8.15 27.42 -0.70
C ASN A 656 -8.93 28.21 -1.76
N ARG A 657 -9.38 29.45 -1.46
CA ARG A 657 -10.00 30.33 -2.45
C ARG A 657 -9.05 30.64 -3.61
N THR A 658 -7.80 30.94 -3.30
CA THR A 658 -6.77 31.21 -4.32
C THR A 658 -6.56 30.00 -5.24
N ALA A 659 -6.46 28.80 -4.67
CA ALA A 659 -6.34 27.56 -5.45
C ALA A 659 -7.57 27.32 -6.34
N ARG A 660 -8.78 27.53 -5.82
CA ARG A 660 -10.04 27.40 -6.57
C ARG A 660 -10.19 28.44 -7.68
N GLY A 661 -9.78 29.69 -7.43
CA GLY A 661 -9.74 30.74 -8.44
C GLY A 661 -8.78 30.41 -9.59
N SER A 662 -7.67 29.71 -9.28
CA SER A 662 -6.74 29.23 -10.32
C SER A 662 -7.37 28.14 -11.19
N ALA A 663 -8.01 27.14 -10.58
CA ALA A 663 -8.72 26.07 -11.31
C ALA A 663 -9.87 26.63 -12.16
N PHE A 664 -10.58 27.64 -11.66
CA PHE A 664 -11.60 28.34 -12.42
C PHE A 664 -11.04 29.11 -13.63
N ALA A 665 -9.92 29.82 -13.46
CA ALA A 665 -9.26 30.51 -14.56
C ALA A 665 -8.81 29.54 -15.67
N GLU A 666 -8.32 28.35 -15.29
CA GLU A 666 -7.99 27.27 -16.24
C GLU A 666 -9.23 26.81 -17.01
N LEU A 667 -10.36 26.58 -16.33
CA LEU A 667 -11.62 26.22 -16.99
C LEU A 667 -12.10 27.30 -17.99
N LEU A 668 -12.02 28.58 -17.64
CA LEU A 668 -12.39 29.65 -18.57
C LEU A 668 -11.47 29.68 -19.80
N SER A 669 -10.17 29.45 -19.60
CA SER A 669 -9.19 29.35 -20.69
C SER A 669 -9.52 28.19 -21.63
N ASP A 670 -9.80 27.00 -21.07
CA ASP A 670 -10.17 25.80 -21.83
C ASP A 670 -11.49 25.98 -22.61
N ARG A 671 -12.42 26.78 -22.09
CA ARG A 671 -13.68 27.15 -22.76
C ARG A 671 -13.53 28.33 -23.74
N GLY A 672 -12.32 28.86 -23.91
CA GLY A 672 -12.04 29.97 -24.84
C GLY A 672 -12.56 31.34 -24.36
N LEU A 673 -12.82 31.49 -23.06
CA LEU A 673 -13.36 32.70 -22.44
C LEU A 673 -12.25 33.60 -21.84
N ASP A 674 -11.11 33.67 -22.51
CA ASP A 674 -9.99 34.55 -22.13
C ASP A 674 -10.03 35.88 -22.89
N ASP A 675 -10.50 36.92 -22.20
CA ASP A 675 -10.56 38.32 -22.70
C ASP A 675 -9.15 38.88 -23.04
N ALA A 676 -8.10 38.24 -22.52
CA ALA A 676 -6.71 38.56 -22.85
C ALA A 676 -6.34 38.22 -24.30
N HIS A 677 -7.11 37.37 -25.00
CA HIS A 677 -6.84 37.01 -26.40
C HIS A 677 -7.54 37.93 -27.42
N GLU A 678 -8.74 38.43 -27.15
CA GLU A 678 -9.43 39.38 -28.05
C GLU A 678 -8.83 40.79 -28.01
N SER A 679 -8.34 41.24 -26.84
CA SER A 679 -7.66 42.54 -26.70
C SER A 679 -6.31 42.64 -27.43
N ARG A 680 -5.71 41.50 -27.82
CA ARG A 680 -4.47 41.44 -28.62
C ARG A 680 -4.69 41.47 -30.14
N THR A 681 -5.85 41.04 -30.63
CA THR A 681 -6.11 40.86 -32.08
C THR A 681 -6.94 41.98 -32.70
N ARG A 682 -7.77 42.70 -31.93
CA ARG A 682 -8.39 43.96 -32.37
C ARG A 682 -7.72 45.11 -31.61
N GLY A 683 -7.06 46.02 -32.32
CA GLY A 683 -6.28 47.15 -31.77
C GLY A 683 -7.07 48.20 -30.96
N SER A 684 -7.91 47.80 -30.02
CA SER A 684 -8.55 48.65 -29.03
C SER A 684 -7.68 48.73 -27.79
N TYR A 685 -7.40 49.96 -27.37
CA TYR A 685 -6.68 50.28 -26.14
C TYR A 685 -7.27 49.56 -24.90
N PRO A 686 -6.44 49.19 -23.91
CA PRO A 686 -6.85 48.47 -22.68
C PRO A 686 -7.80 49.25 -21.75
N PHE A 687 -8.22 50.46 -22.15
CA PHE A 687 -9.13 51.33 -21.39
C PHE A 687 -10.47 51.58 -22.10
N GLY A 688 -10.69 50.96 -23.26
CA GLY A 688 -11.97 51.03 -23.98
C GLY A 688 -13.05 50.26 -23.23
N ARG A 689 -14.12 50.93 -22.81
CA ARG A 689 -15.29 50.27 -22.22
C ARG A 689 -15.94 49.36 -23.29
N PRO A 690 -16.10 48.04 -23.06
CA PRO A 690 -16.83 47.18 -23.99
C PRO A 690 -18.23 47.75 -24.27
N ARG A 691 -18.57 47.83 -25.57
CA ARG A 691 -19.86 48.30 -26.10
C ARG A 691 -20.93 47.20 -26.16
N HIS A 692 -20.48 45.94 -26.11
CA HIS A 692 -21.32 44.75 -26.09
C HIS A 692 -20.92 43.88 -24.91
N ARG A 693 -21.80 42.97 -24.49
CA ARG A 693 -21.42 41.92 -23.53
C ARG A 693 -20.56 40.87 -24.23
N PRO A 694 -19.46 40.41 -23.63
CA PRO A 694 -18.64 39.32 -24.17
C PRO A 694 -19.35 37.96 -24.11
N HIS A 695 -20.29 37.77 -23.17
CA HIS A 695 -21.10 36.57 -23.08
C HIS A 695 -22.60 36.89 -23.02
N ARG A 696 -23.45 35.94 -23.41
CA ARG A 696 -24.91 36.09 -23.42
C ARG A 696 -25.44 36.35 -22.00
N SER A 697 -24.90 35.63 -21.02
CA SER A 697 -25.19 35.90 -19.61
C SER A 697 -24.40 37.13 -19.11
N PRO A 698 -25.08 38.11 -18.49
CA PRO A 698 -24.41 39.23 -17.84
C PRO A 698 -23.65 38.81 -16.58
N ILE A 699 -23.96 37.66 -15.96
CA ILE A 699 -23.20 37.10 -14.83
C ILE A 699 -21.85 36.58 -15.33
N VAL A 700 -21.87 35.77 -16.39
CA VAL A 700 -20.64 35.25 -17.00
C VAL A 700 -19.75 36.41 -17.46
N SER A 701 -20.35 37.41 -18.13
CA SER A 701 -19.62 38.61 -18.58
C SER A 701 -18.97 39.41 -17.45
N ALA A 702 -19.55 39.43 -16.26
CA ALA A 702 -19.02 40.18 -15.11
C ALA A 702 -17.87 39.45 -14.42
N MET A 703 -17.83 38.11 -14.49
CA MET A 703 -16.84 37.29 -13.80
C MET A 703 -15.68 36.86 -14.71
N MET A 704 -15.69 37.25 -15.99
CA MET A 704 -14.59 36.98 -16.93
C MET A 704 -13.28 37.63 -16.46
N PRO A 705 -12.11 37.00 -16.73
CA PRO A 705 -10.83 37.51 -16.25
C PRO A 705 -10.54 38.88 -16.86
N SER A 706 -10.17 39.83 -16.01
CA SER A 706 -9.70 41.14 -16.48
C SER A 706 -8.24 41.04 -17.00
N PHE A 707 -7.72 42.13 -17.57
CA PHE A 707 -6.29 42.23 -17.93
C PHE A 707 -5.34 41.94 -16.76
N TYR A 708 -5.79 42.12 -15.52
CA TYR A 708 -5.01 41.85 -14.30
C TYR A 708 -5.27 40.45 -13.70
N GLY A 709 -6.00 39.59 -14.42
CA GLY A 709 -6.43 38.28 -13.95
C GLY A 709 -7.82 38.31 -13.29
N HIS A 710 -8.18 37.17 -12.69
CA HIS A 710 -9.43 37.01 -11.94
C HIS A 710 -9.26 37.57 -10.52
N THR A 711 -10.10 38.54 -10.14
CA THR A 711 -10.02 39.27 -8.87
C THR A 711 -11.23 39.08 -7.96
N ASP A 712 -12.29 38.43 -8.46
CA ASP A 712 -13.61 38.44 -7.82
C ASP A 712 -13.94 37.07 -7.26
N ASP A 713 -14.25 36.98 -5.97
CA ASP A 713 -14.57 35.71 -5.32
C ASP A 713 -16.04 35.30 -5.52
N PHE A 714 -16.32 34.00 -5.58
CA PHE A 714 -17.68 33.48 -5.80
C PHE A 714 -18.68 33.85 -4.70
N HIS A 715 -18.23 34.04 -3.45
CA HIS A 715 -19.13 34.50 -2.39
C HIS A 715 -19.55 35.97 -2.60
N HIS A 716 -18.70 36.80 -3.22
CA HIS A 716 -19.10 38.16 -3.64
C HIS A 716 -20.16 38.11 -4.75
N LEU A 717 -20.05 37.15 -5.69
CA LEU A 717 -21.09 36.93 -6.71
C LEU A 717 -22.43 36.54 -6.09
N PHE A 718 -22.43 35.60 -5.14
CA PHE A 718 -23.65 35.22 -4.43
C PHE A 718 -24.30 36.44 -3.75
N VAL A 719 -23.52 37.33 -3.15
CA VAL A 719 -24.04 38.55 -2.53
C VAL A 719 -24.63 39.49 -3.57
N ALA A 720 -23.85 39.83 -4.60
CA ALA A 720 -24.23 40.80 -5.61
C ALA A 720 -25.45 40.38 -6.42
N ALA A 721 -25.61 39.07 -6.68
CA ALA A 721 -26.67 38.53 -7.52
C ALA A 721 -27.92 38.08 -6.74
N TYR A 722 -27.80 37.68 -5.48
CA TYR A 722 -28.91 37.10 -4.70
C TYR A 722 -29.20 37.84 -3.37
N LEU A 723 -28.17 38.15 -2.59
CA LEU A 723 -28.35 38.69 -1.23
C LEU A 723 -28.70 40.18 -1.22
N ALA A 724 -28.16 40.97 -2.17
CA ALA A 724 -28.35 42.41 -2.25
C ALA A 724 -29.83 42.85 -2.24
N ASP A 725 -30.69 42.10 -2.93
CA ASP A 725 -32.13 42.40 -3.03
C ASP A 725 -32.90 42.09 -1.73
N ARG A 726 -32.27 41.41 -0.77
CA ARG A 726 -32.85 40.97 0.50
C ARG A 726 -32.31 41.76 1.70
N LEU A 727 -31.42 42.71 1.47
CA LEU A 727 -30.83 43.57 2.50
C LEU A 727 -31.59 44.90 2.62
N PRO A 728 -31.55 45.56 3.80
CA PRO A 728 -32.13 46.88 3.96
C PRO A 728 -31.55 47.90 2.97
N PRO A 729 -32.38 48.80 2.42
CA PRO A 729 -31.90 49.86 1.54
C PRO A 729 -30.90 50.77 2.29
N GLY A 730 -29.73 51.01 1.66
CA GLY A 730 -28.64 51.79 2.26
C GLY A 730 -27.55 50.99 2.96
N THR A 731 -27.59 49.65 2.89
CA THR A 731 -26.50 48.78 3.36
C THR A 731 -25.18 49.12 2.65
N GLN A 732 -24.09 49.30 3.40
CA GLN A 732 -22.75 49.51 2.84
C GLN A 732 -22.16 48.16 2.43
N TYR A 733 -21.58 48.11 1.22
CA TYR A 733 -20.92 46.93 0.68
C TYR A 733 -19.41 47.19 0.58
N ASP A 734 -18.61 46.14 0.69
CA ASP A 734 -17.17 46.23 0.46
C ASP A 734 -16.85 46.51 -1.02
N ALA A 735 -15.66 47.06 -1.28
CA ALA A 735 -15.26 47.51 -2.62
C ALA A 735 -15.37 46.42 -3.72
N PRO A 736 -15.01 45.15 -3.47
CA PRO A 736 -15.17 44.08 -4.47
C PRO A 736 -16.65 43.84 -4.83
N ILE A 737 -17.53 43.77 -3.83
CA ILE A 737 -18.97 43.55 -4.03
C ILE A 737 -19.60 44.74 -4.78
N GLN A 738 -19.24 45.98 -4.42
CA GLN A 738 -19.70 47.17 -5.14
C GLN A 738 -19.26 47.16 -6.61
N SER A 739 -18.00 46.80 -6.86
CA SER A 739 -17.45 46.66 -8.21
C SER A 739 -18.28 45.65 -9.02
N LEU A 740 -18.52 44.47 -8.46
CA LEU A 740 -19.26 43.40 -9.13
C LEU A 740 -20.72 43.79 -9.41
N MET A 741 -21.41 44.47 -8.47
CA MET A 741 -22.76 45.00 -8.68
C MET A 741 -22.81 46.05 -9.80
N GLN A 742 -21.81 46.93 -9.89
CA GLN A 742 -21.70 47.90 -10.97
C GLN A 742 -21.44 47.22 -12.32
N GLN A 743 -20.62 46.17 -12.34
CA GLN A 743 -20.38 45.38 -13.56
C GLN A 743 -21.63 44.62 -14.01
N LEU A 744 -22.34 43.95 -13.10
CA LEU A 744 -23.59 43.25 -13.39
C LEU A 744 -24.67 44.19 -13.93
N SER A 745 -24.89 45.35 -13.27
CA SER A 745 -25.85 46.34 -13.75
C SER A 745 -25.47 46.90 -15.12
N ARG A 746 -24.18 47.16 -15.35
CA ARG A 746 -23.66 47.58 -16.65
C ARG A 746 -23.92 46.52 -17.71
N PHE A 747 -23.50 45.28 -17.51
CA PHE A 747 -23.68 44.24 -18.52
C PHE A 747 -25.17 43.99 -18.77
N ARG A 748 -26.04 43.99 -17.75
CA ARG A 748 -27.51 43.92 -17.94
C ARG A 748 -28.08 45.02 -18.86
N SER A 749 -27.40 46.17 -18.99
CA SER A 749 -27.81 47.28 -19.87
C SER A 749 -27.24 47.23 -21.29
N LEU A 750 -26.18 46.44 -21.54
CA LEU A 750 -25.54 46.35 -22.86
C LEU A 750 -26.24 45.30 -23.74
N PRO A 751 -26.25 45.44 -25.07
CA PRO A 751 -26.67 44.36 -25.97
C PRO A 751 -25.59 43.26 -26.04
N PHE A 752 -26.01 42.01 -26.26
CA PHE A 752 -25.11 40.90 -26.61
C PHE A 752 -24.79 40.99 -28.11
N ALA A 753 -23.52 40.81 -28.49
CA ALA A 753 -23.14 40.79 -29.90
C ALA A 753 -23.43 39.39 -30.47
N ASP A 754 -24.62 39.19 -31.02
CA ASP A 754 -24.86 38.03 -31.89
C ASP A 754 -23.98 38.19 -33.14
N GLY A 755 -23.18 37.18 -33.46
CA GLY A 755 -22.24 37.18 -34.59
C GLY A 755 -22.87 37.26 -35.99
N ASP A 756 -24.17 37.58 -36.10
CA ASP A 756 -24.92 37.64 -37.35
C ASP A 756 -25.81 38.89 -37.41
N ALA A 757 -25.23 40.06 -37.71
CA ALA A 757 -25.92 41.17 -38.37
C ALA A 757 -24.94 42.26 -38.88
N GLU A 758 -24.87 42.38 -40.21
CA GLU A 758 -24.58 43.60 -40.96
C GLU A 758 -23.14 44.15 -41.00
N ASP A 759 -22.26 43.47 -41.74
CA ASP A 759 -21.22 44.14 -42.54
C ASP A 759 -21.68 44.10 -44.02
N GLY A 760 -22.66 44.96 -44.34
CA GLY A 760 -23.37 44.86 -45.62
C GLY A 760 -24.21 46.05 -46.01
N ALA A 761 -23.84 47.28 -45.62
CA ALA A 761 -24.32 48.48 -46.33
C ALA A 761 -23.51 49.73 -45.93
N ALA A 762 -23.22 50.53 -46.95
CA ALA A 762 -22.76 51.92 -46.91
C ALA A 762 -21.26 52.18 -46.68
N HIS A 763 -20.51 52.20 -47.79
CA HIS A 763 -19.81 53.41 -48.22
C HIS A 763 -19.54 53.35 -49.74
N ASP A 764 -20.54 53.77 -50.51
CA ASP A 764 -20.36 54.48 -51.79
C ASP A 764 -20.65 55.96 -51.47
N GLU A 765 -19.60 56.78 -51.47
CA GLU A 765 -19.46 58.21 -51.84
C GLU A 765 -18.20 58.82 -51.22
#